data_AF-A0A644ZFH3-F1
#
_entry.id   AF-A0A644ZFH3-F1
#
_cell.length_a   1.000
_cell.length_b   1.000
_cell.length_c   1.000
_cell.angle_alpha   90.00
_cell.angle_beta   90.00
_cell.angle_gamma   90.00
#
_symmetry.space_group_name_H-M   'P 1'
#
loop_
_entity.id
_entity.type
_entity.pdbx_description
1 polymer ?
#
loop_
_entity_poly.entity_id
_entity_poly.type
_entity_poly.pdbx_seq_one_letter_code
_entity_poly.pdbx_strand_id
1 'polypeptide(L)'
;MAFNGTKHFPGNSIITYCESIGVKFGANLNAGTGIDQTVYNISSVPIKREGIIDSCLLILHDWACAINLEADDIDKERGVIREELRTRSNAMMRMYETALPDIFPGSPYGHRLPGGLVEVINKFTYDELRAYYHKWYRPDLQGIVVVGDFDVNVMEAKIKKLFGSIPKAVNPAPRTEFPIADTKEPLISVNSDPEATTTMLSLMFKNDVLPMEYRPTVAGILSDYMNELVVSMINSRLSETAQKADAPFTFASADYGDYFVAQTKAALSINAGAKEGEIEKALKAIVNEAERVRKFGFTASEYERAKANYMSSLEQSFKEKDKQKNSYYVNQALNHFLRGNAIPGIEMEYNLMQQVAPAIPLENINQYAQQLPKLENNAIIVLMPKKEGLKVPTKEEVGEMYKKALADNVEAYKETVSNEPLIKNQPVAGKVVAEKEEPVTGSSVWTLSNGATVVIKKTDFKQDQILFAASSRGGSSLIDKSNIENIKVISDVMNLGGLGAFSATDLRKVLAGKNVGLKASISTQMESATGSSSPKDIETFLQLVYLQFTSMRTDEEAFKSYMARTKASLVNSEAEPMTAFSDTIQAVLYKNNVYAKRLTMQMLDKVNYAKIMELAKARFANAADFTFTFVGNVDPATLKPLVEKYIASLPADKTKKENWKDVGLYPAKGKIVKHFDKEMKTPKATIYNFYTGKLPYTVENTILADMMKQVFDIVFNKTIREEEQGTYGVGVSMSVSYYPEESFMFLFGFDTDVALKDKLLKRAYLEINNVIEKGIDPKDFAKITEYMQKNYTQNLRENSYWRNAINNKFVLIKICIQLMKQL
;
A
#
# COMPACT_ATOMS: atom_id res chain seq x y z
N MET A 1 -15.06 -9.56 20.70
CA MET A 1 -15.29 -9.48 22.16
C MET A 1 -14.97 -8.13 22.79
N ALA A 2 -13.75 -7.58 22.68
CA ALA A 2 -13.43 -6.28 23.30
C ALA A 2 -14.34 -5.12 22.86
N PHE A 3 -14.97 -5.24 21.69
CA PHE A 3 -15.92 -4.26 21.15
C PHE A 3 -17.39 -4.60 21.46
N ASN A 4 -17.66 -5.76 22.03
CA ASN A 4 -19.01 -6.33 22.21
C ASN A 4 -19.50 -6.20 23.66
N GLY A 5 -18.78 -5.48 24.52
CA GLY A 5 -19.24 -5.20 25.88
C GLY A 5 -18.12 -5.19 26.90
N THR A 6 -18.13 -4.13 27.71
CA THR A 6 -17.23 -3.92 28.84
C THR A 6 -18.03 -3.39 30.03
N LYS A 7 -17.39 -3.32 31.20
CA LYS A 7 -18.03 -2.87 32.44
C LYS A 7 -18.69 -1.50 32.29
N HIS A 8 -18.03 -0.53 31.67
CA HIS A 8 -18.56 0.83 31.54
C HIS A 8 -19.25 1.07 30.19
N PHE A 9 -18.97 0.23 29.19
CA PHE A 9 -19.60 0.30 27.87
C PHE A 9 -20.24 -1.04 27.51
N PRO A 10 -21.49 -1.31 27.95
CA PRO A 10 -22.19 -2.56 27.65
C PRO A 10 -22.55 -2.68 26.16
N GLY A 11 -22.54 -3.91 25.63
CA GLY A 11 -22.79 -4.20 24.22
C GLY A 11 -21.90 -3.39 23.28
N ASN A 12 -22.48 -2.87 22.19
CA ASN A 12 -21.76 -2.09 21.17
C ASN A 12 -21.66 -0.59 21.51
N SER A 13 -21.77 -0.21 22.79
CA SER A 13 -21.75 1.20 23.19
C SER A 13 -20.37 1.87 23.03
N ILE A 14 -19.26 1.12 23.04
CA ILE A 14 -17.93 1.66 22.66
C ILE A 14 -17.97 2.21 21.25
N ILE A 15 -18.46 1.41 20.30
CA ILE A 15 -18.56 1.80 18.88
C ILE A 15 -19.48 3.01 18.76
N THR A 16 -20.68 2.92 19.34
CA THR A 16 -21.68 4.00 19.26
C THR A 16 -21.18 5.30 19.86
N TYR A 17 -20.50 5.25 21.02
CA TYR A 17 -19.90 6.41 21.65
C TYR A 17 -18.80 7.01 20.77
N CYS A 18 -17.86 6.20 20.29
CA CYS A 18 -16.78 6.66 19.41
C CYS A 18 -17.34 7.32 18.14
N GLU A 19 -18.34 6.72 17.49
CA GLU A 19 -18.95 7.31 16.30
C GLU A 19 -19.63 8.66 16.59
N SER A 20 -20.22 8.83 17.78
CA SER A 20 -20.85 10.10 18.19
C SER A 20 -19.87 11.27 18.35
N ILE A 21 -18.58 10.97 18.52
CA ILE A 21 -17.48 11.95 18.56
C ILE A 21 -16.67 11.93 17.26
N GLY A 22 -17.22 11.36 16.18
CA GLY A 22 -16.58 11.27 14.88
C GLY A 22 -15.40 10.29 14.83
N VAL A 23 -15.28 9.33 15.74
CA VAL A 23 -14.28 8.24 15.69
C VAL A 23 -14.93 7.01 15.06
N LYS A 24 -14.59 6.73 13.79
CA LYS A 24 -15.25 5.67 13.00
C LYS A 24 -14.63 4.29 13.26
N PHE A 25 -15.46 3.25 13.45
CA PHE A 25 -15.00 1.86 13.57
C PHE A 25 -14.35 1.36 12.27
N GLY A 26 -13.28 0.57 12.40
CA GLY A 26 -12.45 0.10 11.29
C GLY A 26 -11.46 1.14 10.74
N ALA A 27 -11.79 2.44 10.80
CA ALA A 27 -10.95 3.53 10.31
C ALA A 27 -10.12 4.22 11.41
N ASN A 28 -10.75 4.53 12.55
CA ASN A 28 -10.12 5.22 13.68
C ASN A 28 -10.10 4.37 14.96
N LEU A 29 -11.11 3.51 15.14
CA LEU A 29 -11.23 2.56 16.24
C LEU A 29 -11.00 1.15 15.68
N ASN A 30 -9.94 0.48 16.11
CA ASN A 30 -9.59 -0.83 15.56
C ASN A 30 -8.75 -1.68 16.54
N ALA A 31 -8.60 -2.96 16.24
CA ALA A 31 -7.69 -3.86 16.93
C ALA A 31 -6.98 -4.79 15.93
N GLY A 32 -5.76 -5.19 16.24
CA GLY A 32 -5.00 -6.17 15.48
C GLY A 32 -4.37 -7.22 16.39
N THR A 33 -4.40 -8.48 15.95
CA THR A 33 -3.76 -9.59 16.65
C THR A 33 -2.66 -10.17 15.77
N GLY A 34 -1.42 -10.05 16.24
CA GLY A 34 -0.25 -10.71 15.67
C GLY A 34 0.05 -12.03 16.39
N ILE A 35 1.21 -12.63 16.11
CA ILE A 35 1.63 -13.87 16.78
C ILE A 35 1.87 -13.64 18.28
N ASP A 36 2.60 -12.57 18.62
CA ASP A 36 3.07 -12.33 20.00
C ASP A 36 2.39 -11.14 20.69
N GLN A 37 1.36 -10.55 20.06
CA GLN A 37 0.75 -9.32 20.55
C GLN A 37 -0.72 -9.13 20.12
N THR A 38 -1.44 -8.36 20.91
CA THR A 38 -2.73 -7.76 20.54
C THR A 38 -2.65 -6.26 20.77
N VAL A 39 -2.96 -5.46 19.73
CA VAL A 39 -2.89 -4.00 19.76
C VAL A 39 -4.27 -3.43 19.54
N TYR A 40 -4.78 -2.71 20.53
CA TYR A 40 -6.00 -1.92 20.42
C TYR A 40 -5.66 -0.45 20.17
N ASN A 41 -6.40 0.22 19.28
CA ASN A 41 -6.15 1.63 19.01
C ASN A 41 -7.44 2.44 18.82
N ILE A 42 -7.36 3.70 19.27
CA ILE A 42 -8.32 4.76 19.03
C ILE A 42 -7.52 5.96 18.53
N SER A 43 -7.77 6.40 17.30
CA SER A 43 -6.97 7.42 16.63
C SER A 43 -7.83 8.57 16.10
N SER A 44 -7.18 9.70 15.77
CA SER A 44 -7.86 10.90 15.26
C SER A 44 -9.03 11.35 16.15
N VAL A 45 -8.85 11.23 17.47
CA VAL A 45 -9.84 11.61 18.48
C VAL A 45 -9.87 13.14 18.61
N PRO A 46 -11.04 13.78 18.53
CA PRO A 46 -11.12 15.23 18.71
C PRO A 46 -10.89 15.62 20.19
N ILE A 47 -10.04 16.63 20.39
CA ILE A 47 -9.73 17.19 21.73
C ILE A 47 -10.60 18.39 22.08
N LYS A 48 -11.84 18.46 21.55
CA LYS A 48 -12.76 19.60 21.73
C LYS A 48 -13.22 19.78 23.19
N ARG A 49 -13.19 18.72 24.01
CA ARG A 49 -13.54 18.74 25.44
C ARG A 49 -12.84 17.61 26.20
N GLU A 50 -12.52 17.87 27.46
CA GLU A 50 -11.74 16.95 28.31
C GLU A 50 -12.41 15.56 28.48
N GLY A 51 -13.73 15.51 28.65
CA GLY A 51 -14.45 14.25 28.85
C GLY A 51 -14.35 13.25 27.68
N ILE A 52 -13.92 13.68 26.49
CA ILE A 52 -13.64 12.76 25.38
C ILE A 52 -12.39 11.93 25.69
N ILE A 53 -11.33 12.59 26.16
CA ILE A 53 -10.08 11.94 26.56
C ILE A 53 -10.34 10.97 27.70
N ASP A 54 -11.09 11.39 28.72
CA ASP A 54 -11.44 10.54 29.86
C ASP A 54 -12.18 9.28 29.42
N SER A 55 -13.11 9.40 28.47
CA SER A 55 -13.86 8.26 27.95
C SER A 55 -12.97 7.32 27.12
N CYS A 56 -12.05 7.86 26.32
CA CYS A 56 -11.08 7.04 25.58
C CYS A 56 -10.13 6.30 26.53
N LEU A 57 -9.65 6.96 27.60
CA LEU A 57 -8.86 6.30 28.65
C LEU A 57 -9.67 5.21 29.35
N LEU A 58 -10.96 5.45 29.61
CA LEU A 58 -11.87 4.45 30.18
C LEU A 58 -12.07 3.25 29.27
N ILE A 59 -12.18 3.46 27.94
CA ILE A 59 -12.23 2.36 26.97
C ILE A 59 -10.93 1.54 27.01
N LEU A 60 -9.76 2.19 27.03
CA LEU A 60 -8.47 1.50 27.13
C LEU A 60 -8.34 0.71 28.45
N HIS A 61 -8.81 1.30 29.55
CA HIS A 61 -8.88 0.63 30.85
C HIS A 61 -9.77 -0.61 30.80
N ASP A 62 -10.93 -0.49 30.19
CA ASP A 62 -11.88 -1.59 30.11
C ASP A 62 -11.37 -2.73 29.22
N TRP A 63 -10.69 -2.43 28.12
CA TRP A 63 -9.98 -3.46 27.36
C TRP A 63 -8.88 -4.15 28.18
N ALA A 64 -8.17 -3.38 29.01
CA ALA A 64 -7.08 -3.90 29.82
C ALA A 64 -7.54 -4.89 30.89
N CYS A 65 -8.72 -4.69 31.51
CA CYS A 65 -9.13 -5.53 32.65
C CYS A 65 -10.65 -5.78 32.85
N ALA A 66 -11.53 -5.21 32.04
CA ALA A 66 -12.98 -5.22 32.27
C ALA A 66 -13.83 -5.54 31.03
N ILE A 67 -13.39 -6.47 30.18
CA ILE A 67 -14.22 -7.04 29.11
C ILE A 67 -15.22 -8.04 29.73
N ASN A 68 -16.51 -7.92 29.40
CA ASN A 68 -17.56 -8.71 30.07
C ASN A 68 -17.55 -10.19 29.66
N LEU A 69 -17.20 -10.50 28.40
CA LEU A 69 -17.18 -11.87 27.86
C LEU A 69 -18.50 -12.63 28.10
N GLU A 70 -19.62 -11.95 27.78
CA GLU A 70 -20.98 -12.49 27.87
C GLU A 70 -21.17 -13.66 26.89
N ALA A 71 -21.87 -14.71 27.33
CA ALA A 71 -22.05 -15.93 26.54
C ALA A 71 -22.74 -15.68 25.19
N ASP A 72 -23.82 -14.89 25.19
CA ASP A 72 -24.58 -14.57 23.98
C ASP A 72 -23.74 -13.81 22.95
N ASP A 73 -22.86 -12.91 23.40
CA ASP A 73 -21.99 -12.15 22.50
C ASP A 73 -20.82 -13.00 21.98
N ILE A 74 -20.33 -13.95 22.77
CA ILE A 74 -19.36 -14.94 22.31
C ILE A 74 -19.95 -15.78 21.18
N ASP A 75 -21.17 -16.28 21.35
CA ASP A 75 -21.80 -17.13 20.32
C ASP A 75 -22.10 -16.37 19.04
N LYS A 76 -22.50 -15.09 19.14
CA LYS A 76 -22.63 -14.22 17.96
C LYS A 76 -21.30 -14.05 17.23
N GLU A 77 -20.22 -13.81 17.96
CA GLU A 77 -18.91 -13.55 17.38
C GLU A 77 -18.30 -14.80 16.72
N ARG A 78 -18.65 -16.01 17.16
CA ARG A 78 -18.19 -17.26 16.50
C ARG A 78 -18.56 -17.30 15.01
N GLY A 79 -19.79 -16.89 14.67
CA GLY A 79 -20.26 -16.85 13.30
C GLY A 79 -19.42 -15.90 12.45
N VAL A 80 -19.16 -14.70 12.97
CA VAL A 80 -18.35 -13.67 12.30
C VAL A 80 -16.91 -14.14 12.08
N ILE A 81 -16.26 -14.72 13.09
CA ILE A 81 -14.88 -15.23 12.98
C ILE A 81 -14.80 -16.37 11.96
N ARG A 82 -15.81 -17.24 11.90
CA ARG A 82 -15.86 -18.31 10.88
C ARG A 82 -15.88 -17.73 9.45
N GLU A 83 -16.69 -16.70 9.22
CA GLU A 83 -16.75 -16.06 7.90
C GLU A 83 -15.48 -15.25 7.60
N GLU A 84 -14.80 -14.71 8.61
CA GLU A 84 -13.45 -14.13 8.47
C GLU A 84 -12.44 -15.16 7.96
N LEU A 85 -12.37 -16.33 8.61
CA LEU A 85 -11.47 -17.40 8.21
C LEU A 85 -11.80 -17.93 6.81
N ARG A 86 -13.09 -18.11 6.49
CA ARG A 86 -13.53 -18.50 5.15
C ARG A 86 -13.08 -17.50 4.09
N THR A 87 -13.25 -16.21 4.37
CA THR A 87 -12.89 -15.12 3.46
C THR A 87 -11.38 -15.07 3.22
N ARG A 88 -10.57 -15.29 4.27
CA ARG A 88 -9.10 -15.23 4.23
C ARG A 88 -8.41 -16.48 3.67
N SER A 89 -9.09 -17.63 3.65
CA SER A 89 -8.55 -18.93 3.23
C SER A 89 -8.38 -19.06 1.69
N ASN A 90 -7.62 -18.15 1.08
CA ASN A 90 -7.21 -18.22 -0.32
C ASN A 90 -6.02 -19.19 -0.53
N ALA A 91 -5.63 -19.43 -1.79
CA ALA A 91 -4.54 -20.35 -2.14
C ALA A 91 -3.22 -20.05 -1.42
N MET A 92 -2.84 -18.77 -1.32
CA MET A 92 -1.60 -18.36 -0.66
C MET A 92 -1.64 -18.67 0.85
N MET A 93 -2.75 -18.37 1.52
CA MET A 93 -2.91 -18.65 2.95
C MET A 93 -2.80 -20.16 3.24
N ARG A 94 -3.46 -20.99 2.43
CA ARG A 94 -3.39 -22.46 2.58
C ARG A 94 -1.97 -22.98 2.41
N MET A 95 -1.24 -22.50 1.41
CA MET A 95 0.16 -22.89 1.20
C MET A 95 1.10 -22.35 2.29
N TYR A 96 0.82 -21.17 2.87
CA TYR A 96 1.57 -20.67 4.03
C TYR A 96 1.34 -21.52 5.27
N GLU A 97 0.10 -21.89 5.56
CA GLU A 97 -0.26 -22.78 6.68
C GLU A 97 0.46 -24.12 6.59
N THR A 98 0.58 -24.69 5.39
CA THR A 98 1.29 -25.96 5.19
C THR A 98 2.81 -25.81 5.16
N ALA A 99 3.34 -24.61 4.86
CA ALA A 99 4.78 -24.35 4.90
C ALA A 99 5.33 -24.23 6.32
N LEU A 100 4.54 -23.70 7.26
CA LEU A 100 4.97 -23.37 8.61
C LEU A 100 5.59 -24.55 9.39
N PRO A 101 5.01 -25.76 9.43
CA PRO A 101 5.61 -26.90 10.14
C PRO A 101 6.99 -27.30 9.62
N ASP A 102 7.25 -27.13 8.32
CA ASP A 102 8.52 -27.48 7.69
C ASP A 102 9.66 -26.53 8.08
N ILE A 103 9.33 -25.23 8.21
CA ILE A 103 10.31 -24.18 8.49
C ILE A 103 10.43 -23.86 9.99
N PHE A 104 9.52 -24.40 10.81
CA PHE A 104 9.50 -24.31 12.27
C PHE A 104 9.35 -25.70 12.94
N PRO A 105 10.23 -26.67 12.64
CA PRO A 105 10.10 -28.03 13.17
C PRO A 105 10.13 -28.04 14.70
N GLY A 106 9.07 -28.60 15.32
CA GLY A 106 8.95 -28.70 16.78
C GLY A 106 8.65 -27.40 17.51
N SER A 107 8.44 -26.28 16.80
CA SER A 107 8.15 -24.98 17.40
C SER A 107 6.66 -24.62 17.29
N PRO A 108 6.07 -23.97 18.31
CA PRO A 108 4.68 -23.50 18.24
C PRO A 108 4.39 -22.56 17.06
N TYR A 109 5.39 -21.82 16.56
CA TYR A 109 5.25 -20.99 15.36
C TYR A 109 4.79 -21.80 14.13
N GLY A 110 5.07 -23.11 14.10
CA GLY A 110 4.62 -24.02 13.04
C GLY A 110 3.10 -24.27 13.00
N HIS A 111 2.37 -23.95 14.08
CA HIS A 111 0.98 -24.39 14.27
C HIS A 111 0.03 -23.36 14.90
N ARG A 112 0.50 -22.15 15.21
CA ARG A 112 -0.23 -21.16 16.03
C ARG A 112 -0.42 -19.82 15.32
N LEU A 113 -0.85 -19.85 14.05
CA LEU A 113 -1.24 -18.63 13.37
C LEU A 113 -2.44 -17.94 14.06
N PRO A 114 -2.51 -16.59 14.04
CA PRO A 114 -3.65 -15.87 14.58
C PRO A 114 -4.93 -16.23 13.82
N GLY A 115 -6.05 -16.29 14.54
CA GLY A 115 -7.33 -16.78 14.02
C GLY A 115 -7.60 -18.25 14.38
N GLY A 116 -6.55 -19.06 14.59
CA GLY A 116 -6.68 -20.42 15.09
C GLY A 116 -7.42 -21.36 14.15
N LEU A 117 -7.98 -22.44 14.71
CA LEU A 117 -8.67 -23.48 13.95
C LEU A 117 -10.18 -23.30 14.05
N VAL A 118 -10.89 -23.47 12.93
CA VAL A 118 -12.38 -23.46 12.90
C VAL A 118 -12.96 -24.48 13.89
N GLU A 119 -12.33 -25.64 14.04
CA GLU A 119 -12.75 -26.64 15.03
C GLU A 119 -12.70 -26.11 16.47
N VAL A 120 -11.65 -25.37 16.82
CA VAL A 120 -11.52 -24.75 18.14
C VAL A 120 -12.57 -23.66 18.31
N ILE A 121 -12.76 -22.80 17.29
CA ILE A 121 -13.78 -21.75 17.30
C ILE A 121 -15.18 -22.30 17.50
N ASN A 122 -15.47 -23.50 17.01
CA ASN A 122 -16.78 -24.13 17.19
C ASN A 122 -16.96 -24.82 18.55
N LYS A 123 -15.88 -25.11 19.27
CA LYS A 123 -15.91 -26.02 20.44
C LYS A 123 -15.43 -25.40 21.75
N PHE A 124 -14.63 -24.33 21.71
CA PHE A 124 -14.12 -23.72 22.95
C PHE A 124 -15.29 -23.34 23.86
N THR A 125 -15.15 -23.53 25.16
CA THR A 125 -16.14 -23.17 26.18
C THR A 125 -15.99 -21.70 26.57
N TYR A 126 -17.07 -21.08 27.07
CA TYR A 126 -17.00 -19.70 27.54
C TYR A 126 -15.92 -19.50 28.62
N ASP A 127 -15.75 -20.50 29.49
CA ASP A 127 -14.79 -20.44 30.59
C ASP A 127 -13.34 -20.56 30.10
N GLU A 128 -13.06 -21.27 29.01
CA GLU A 128 -11.73 -21.27 28.40
C GLU A 128 -11.33 -19.86 27.90
N LEU A 129 -12.27 -19.12 27.28
CA LEU A 129 -12.01 -17.76 26.83
C LEU A 129 -11.81 -16.79 28.01
N ARG A 130 -12.63 -16.91 29.06
CA ARG A 130 -12.48 -16.12 30.29
C ARG A 130 -11.17 -16.42 30.99
N ALA A 131 -10.80 -17.70 31.11
CA ALA A 131 -9.53 -18.12 31.67
C ALA A 131 -8.35 -17.58 30.87
N TYR A 132 -8.43 -17.60 29.52
CA TYR A 132 -7.43 -16.99 28.66
C TYR A 132 -7.29 -15.48 28.92
N TYR A 133 -8.42 -14.76 28.98
CA TYR A 133 -8.43 -13.33 29.26
C TYR A 133 -7.76 -13.02 30.61
N HIS A 134 -8.18 -13.65 31.70
CA HIS A 134 -7.61 -13.42 33.03
C HIS A 134 -6.15 -13.86 33.16
N LYS A 135 -5.69 -14.83 32.36
CA LYS A 135 -4.30 -15.29 32.37
C LYS A 135 -3.34 -14.27 31.74
N TRP A 136 -3.77 -13.61 30.66
CA TRP A 136 -2.88 -12.81 29.79
C TRP A 136 -3.14 -11.30 29.81
N TYR A 137 -4.37 -10.85 30.12
CA TYR A 137 -4.70 -9.42 30.21
C TYR A 137 -4.37 -8.90 31.60
N ARG A 138 -3.08 -8.66 31.83
CA ARG A 138 -2.54 -8.22 33.11
C ARG A 138 -1.56 -7.04 32.95
N PRO A 139 -1.47 -6.13 33.93
CA PRO A 139 -0.69 -4.90 33.80
C PRO A 139 0.80 -5.09 33.49
N ASP A 140 1.43 -6.17 33.96
CA ASP A 140 2.85 -6.45 33.70
C ASP A 140 3.17 -6.83 32.24
N LEU A 141 2.15 -7.13 31.42
CA LEU A 141 2.28 -7.44 30.00
C LEU A 141 1.67 -6.36 29.09
N GLN A 142 1.16 -5.27 29.65
CA GLN A 142 0.42 -4.25 28.93
C GLN A 142 1.21 -2.93 28.85
N GLY A 143 1.14 -2.28 27.70
CA GLY A 143 1.67 -0.94 27.47
C GLY A 143 0.56 0.00 27.00
N ILE A 144 0.52 1.21 27.54
CA ILE A 144 -0.43 2.25 27.13
C ILE A 144 0.37 3.37 26.47
N VAL A 145 0.05 3.64 25.21
CA VAL A 145 0.67 4.71 24.43
C VAL A 145 -0.40 5.75 24.12
N VAL A 146 -0.20 6.98 24.59
CA VAL A 146 -1.08 8.12 24.29
C VAL A 146 -0.25 9.21 23.65
N VAL A 147 -0.62 9.63 22.44
CA VAL A 147 0.08 10.67 21.67
C VAL A 147 -0.94 11.69 21.16
N GLY A 148 -0.72 12.95 21.49
CA GLY A 148 -1.58 14.05 21.06
C GLY A 148 -1.18 15.38 21.70
N ASP A 149 -2.02 16.39 21.49
CA ASP A 149 -1.85 17.74 22.03
C ASP A 149 -2.57 17.85 23.37
N PHE A 150 -1.85 17.58 24.47
CA PHE A 150 -2.32 17.66 25.84
C PHE A 150 -1.14 17.84 26.82
N ASP A 151 -1.43 18.28 28.04
CA ASP A 151 -0.42 18.32 29.10
C ASP A 151 -0.04 16.90 29.55
N VAL A 152 1.25 16.58 29.45
CA VAL A 152 1.78 15.24 29.75
C VAL A 152 1.63 14.87 31.22
N ASN A 153 1.82 15.81 32.14
CA ASN A 153 1.72 15.56 33.58
C ASN A 153 0.27 15.26 33.98
N VAL A 154 -0.68 16.00 33.40
CA VAL A 154 -2.12 15.76 33.61
C VAL A 154 -2.52 14.39 33.04
N MET A 155 -2.08 14.06 31.81
CA MET A 155 -2.36 12.77 31.20
C MET A 155 -1.79 11.61 32.02
N GLU A 156 -0.53 11.73 32.46
CA GLU A 156 0.12 10.72 33.31
C GLU A 156 -0.63 10.52 34.62
N ALA A 157 -1.06 11.61 35.27
CA ALA A 157 -1.85 11.55 36.50
C ALA A 157 -3.20 10.83 36.27
N LYS A 158 -3.88 11.08 35.15
CA LYS A 158 -5.11 10.37 34.77
C LYS A 158 -4.87 8.89 34.54
N ILE A 159 -3.82 8.52 33.81
CA ILE A 159 -3.44 7.13 33.58
C ILE A 159 -3.14 6.43 34.91
N LYS A 160 -2.29 7.02 35.77
CA LYS A 160 -1.97 6.47 37.09
C LYS A 160 -3.22 6.26 37.95
N LYS A 161 -4.13 7.24 37.97
CA LYS A 161 -5.39 7.16 38.73
C LYS A 161 -6.29 6.04 38.22
N LEU A 162 -6.45 5.91 36.91
CA LEU A 162 -7.38 4.98 36.30
C LEU A 162 -6.84 3.55 36.26
N PHE A 163 -5.58 3.35 35.87
CA PHE A 163 -4.97 2.04 35.70
C PHE A 163 -4.31 1.52 36.99
N GLY A 164 -3.99 2.40 37.95
CA GLY A 164 -3.43 2.02 39.23
C GLY A 164 -4.38 1.18 40.10
N SER A 165 -5.69 1.16 39.80
CA SER A 165 -6.65 0.28 40.45
C SER A 165 -6.64 -1.16 39.92
N ILE A 166 -5.96 -1.43 38.80
CA ILE A 166 -5.89 -2.79 38.25
C ILE A 166 -4.95 -3.61 39.13
N PRO A 167 -5.42 -4.70 39.75
CA PRO A 167 -4.60 -5.48 40.66
C PRO A 167 -3.45 -6.15 39.89
N LYS A 168 -2.27 -6.21 40.53
CA LYS A 168 -1.17 -7.04 40.04
C LYS A 168 -1.59 -8.51 40.09
N ALA A 169 -1.31 -9.26 39.03
CA ALA A 169 -1.56 -10.70 39.00
C ALA A 169 -0.76 -11.41 40.11
N VAL A 170 -1.43 -12.30 40.85
CA VAL A 170 -0.80 -13.15 41.86
C VAL A 170 -0.29 -14.41 41.18
N ASN A 171 1.00 -14.74 41.37
CA ASN A 171 1.67 -15.88 40.73
C ASN A 171 1.40 -15.96 39.21
N PRO A 172 1.72 -14.89 38.45
CA PRO A 172 1.37 -14.81 37.03
C PRO A 172 2.04 -15.93 36.23
N ALA A 173 1.29 -16.48 35.26
CA ALA A 173 1.87 -17.44 34.32
C ALA A 173 3.05 -16.81 33.56
N PRO A 174 4.19 -17.52 33.40
CA PRO A 174 5.32 -16.95 32.67
C PRO A 174 4.95 -16.69 31.21
N ARG A 175 5.39 -15.54 30.68
CA ARG A 175 5.38 -15.28 29.24
C ARG A 175 6.61 -15.96 28.64
N THR A 176 6.40 -17.16 28.11
CA THR A 176 7.48 -17.94 27.50
C THR A 176 7.76 -17.46 26.08
N GLU A 177 9.03 -17.17 25.79
CA GLU A 177 9.50 -16.97 24.42
C GLU A 177 9.93 -18.32 23.81
N PHE A 178 9.65 -18.52 22.53
CA PHE A 178 9.98 -19.75 21.83
C PHE A 178 11.19 -19.49 20.90
N PRO A 179 12.42 -19.86 21.30
CA PRO A 179 13.59 -19.66 20.46
C PRO A 179 13.53 -20.56 19.22
N ILE A 180 14.08 -20.07 18.10
CA ILE A 180 14.24 -20.86 16.89
C ILE A 180 15.67 -21.37 16.82
N ALA A 181 15.82 -22.70 16.78
CA ALA A 181 17.11 -23.35 16.71
C ALA A 181 17.79 -23.16 15.34
N ASP A 182 19.12 -23.16 15.37
CA ASP A 182 19.93 -23.19 14.16
C ASP A 182 19.88 -24.57 13.50
N THR A 183 20.03 -24.59 12.18
CA THR A 183 20.01 -25.83 11.38
C THR A 183 21.26 -25.91 10.53
N LYS A 184 21.88 -27.10 10.44
CA LYS A 184 23.03 -27.31 9.57
C LYS A 184 22.61 -27.40 8.10
N GLU A 185 21.65 -28.27 7.83
CA GLU A 185 21.04 -28.37 6.50
C GLU A 185 19.93 -27.31 6.31
N PRO A 186 19.69 -26.90 5.05
CA PRO A 186 18.55 -26.05 4.71
C PRO A 186 17.21 -26.66 5.15
N LEU A 187 16.34 -25.88 5.78
CA LEU A 187 14.94 -26.25 5.95
C LEU A 187 14.20 -25.98 4.64
N ILE A 188 13.58 -26.99 4.04
CA ILE A 188 12.94 -26.86 2.73
C ILE A 188 11.45 -27.18 2.82
N SER A 189 10.64 -26.26 2.31
CA SER A 189 9.20 -26.46 2.14
C SER A 189 8.79 -26.22 0.70
N VAL A 190 8.00 -27.14 0.15
CA VAL A 190 7.43 -27.04 -1.19
C VAL A 190 5.93 -27.27 -1.09
N ASN A 191 5.16 -26.24 -1.41
CA ASN A 191 3.70 -26.26 -1.31
C ASN A 191 3.11 -25.83 -2.65
N SER A 192 2.01 -26.48 -3.02
CA SER A 192 1.32 -26.16 -4.25
C SER A 192 -0.18 -26.20 -4.09
N ASP A 193 -0.87 -25.30 -4.79
CA ASP A 193 -2.33 -25.17 -4.74
C ASP A 193 -2.88 -24.93 -6.16
N PRO A 194 -3.98 -25.60 -6.55
CA PRO A 194 -4.54 -25.45 -7.90
C PRO A 194 -5.15 -24.07 -8.17
N GLU A 195 -5.44 -23.27 -7.15
CA GLU A 195 -5.92 -21.89 -7.29
C GLU A 195 -4.78 -20.86 -7.22
N ALA A 196 -3.53 -21.28 -6.97
CA ALA A 196 -2.39 -20.37 -6.97
C ALA A 196 -2.02 -19.94 -8.39
N THR A 197 -1.68 -18.66 -8.56
CA THR A 197 -1.43 -18.06 -9.88
C THR A 197 0.05 -17.80 -10.17
N THR A 198 0.89 -17.82 -9.14
CA THR A 198 2.32 -17.46 -9.25
C THR A 198 3.20 -18.43 -8.48
N THR A 199 4.41 -18.68 -8.99
CA THR A 199 5.45 -19.37 -8.23
C THR A 199 6.28 -18.36 -7.46
N MET A 200 6.31 -18.49 -6.12
CA MET A 200 7.10 -17.66 -5.21
C MET A 200 8.18 -18.50 -4.52
N LEU A 201 9.38 -17.94 -4.43
CA LEU A 201 10.53 -18.47 -3.74
C LEU A 201 10.90 -17.52 -2.60
N SER A 202 11.22 -18.08 -1.44
CA SER A 202 11.81 -17.33 -0.32
C SER A 202 13.06 -18.07 0.15
N LEU A 203 14.22 -17.42 0.04
CA LEU A 203 15.49 -17.88 0.57
C LEU A 203 15.82 -17.05 1.81
N MET A 204 15.82 -17.67 2.98
CA MET A 204 16.00 -16.97 4.25
C MET A 204 17.27 -17.45 4.94
N PHE A 205 18.20 -16.54 5.22
CA PHE A 205 19.41 -16.82 5.99
C PHE A 205 19.20 -16.37 7.44
N LYS A 206 19.07 -17.33 8.37
CA LYS A 206 18.76 -17.04 9.76
C LYS A 206 19.93 -16.36 10.47
N ASN A 207 19.62 -15.27 11.16
CA ASN A 207 20.52 -14.48 11.96
C ASN A 207 20.00 -14.37 13.39
N ASP A 208 20.92 -14.20 14.33
CA ASP A 208 20.51 -13.90 15.69
C ASP A 208 19.95 -12.48 15.75
N VAL A 209 18.89 -12.32 16.52
CA VAL A 209 18.38 -10.98 16.80
C VAL A 209 19.37 -10.24 17.70
N LEU A 210 19.51 -8.94 17.51
CA LEU A 210 20.24 -8.12 18.48
C LEU A 210 19.57 -8.29 19.86
N PRO A 211 20.30 -8.58 20.96
CA PRO A 211 19.68 -8.72 22.27
C PRO A 211 18.94 -7.44 22.69
N MET A 212 17.82 -7.58 23.37
CA MET A 212 16.89 -6.48 23.65
C MET A 212 17.54 -5.33 24.45
N GLU A 213 18.56 -5.63 25.27
CA GLU A 213 19.34 -4.64 26.03
C GLU A 213 20.20 -3.71 25.15
N TYR A 214 20.60 -4.15 23.95
CA TYR A 214 21.39 -3.34 23.01
C TYR A 214 20.53 -2.57 22.01
N ARG A 215 19.32 -3.05 21.71
CA ARG A 215 18.39 -2.42 20.76
C ARG A 215 18.06 -0.95 21.05
N PRO A 216 17.88 -0.49 22.31
CA PRO A 216 17.60 0.92 22.58
C PRO A 216 18.85 1.80 22.61
N THR A 217 20.04 1.25 22.35
CA THR A 217 21.31 1.97 22.39
C THR A 217 21.77 2.43 21.00
N VAL A 218 22.87 3.18 20.94
CA VAL A 218 23.53 3.54 19.66
C VAL A 218 23.85 2.29 18.84
N ALA A 219 24.17 1.14 19.46
CA ALA A 219 24.41 -0.10 18.73
C ALA A 219 23.18 -0.57 17.93
N GLY A 220 21.97 -0.38 18.46
CA GLY A 220 20.72 -0.67 17.73
C GLY A 220 20.55 0.21 16.51
N ILE A 221 20.73 1.52 16.67
CA ILE A 221 20.65 2.51 15.57
C ILE A 221 21.65 2.16 14.46
N LEU A 222 22.89 1.81 14.82
CA LEU A 222 23.91 1.42 13.86
C LEU A 222 23.56 0.09 13.18
N SER A 223 23.04 -0.89 13.91
CA SER A 223 22.58 -2.15 13.32
C SER A 223 21.48 -1.92 12.28
N ASP A 224 20.51 -1.06 12.58
CA ASP A 224 19.40 -0.73 11.67
C ASP A 224 19.93 -0.02 10.41
N TYR A 225 20.83 0.95 10.56
CA TYR A 225 21.51 1.61 9.44
C TYR A 225 22.25 0.61 8.53
N MET A 226 23.07 -0.28 9.12
CA MET A 226 23.83 -1.27 8.36
C MET A 226 22.90 -2.25 7.62
N ASN A 227 21.82 -2.70 8.26
CA ASN A 227 20.81 -3.55 7.64
C ASN A 227 20.12 -2.85 6.46
N GLU A 228 19.67 -1.61 6.63
CA GLU A 228 18.99 -0.84 5.59
C GLU A 228 19.88 -0.64 4.37
N LEU A 229 21.15 -0.28 4.57
CA LEU A 229 22.08 -0.09 3.46
C LEU A 229 22.38 -1.38 2.70
N VAL A 230 22.63 -2.48 3.39
CA VAL A 230 22.88 -3.77 2.75
C VAL A 230 21.67 -4.22 1.95
N VAL A 231 20.47 -4.17 2.54
CA VAL A 231 19.21 -4.52 1.86
C VAL A 231 18.97 -3.62 0.65
N SER A 232 19.17 -2.30 0.77
CA SER A 232 19.02 -1.34 -0.33
C SER A 232 19.96 -1.65 -1.51
N MET A 233 21.22 -2.00 -1.24
CA MET A 233 22.17 -2.33 -2.30
C MET A 233 21.85 -3.67 -2.96
N ILE A 234 21.43 -4.70 -2.21
CA ILE A 234 20.94 -5.97 -2.79
C ILE A 234 19.73 -5.72 -3.69
N ASN A 235 18.75 -4.96 -3.21
CA ASN A 235 17.56 -4.61 -3.97
C ASN A 235 17.87 -3.83 -5.25
N SER A 236 18.91 -3.01 -5.25
CA SER A 236 19.37 -2.30 -6.43
C SER A 236 19.89 -3.27 -7.50
N ARG A 237 20.70 -4.27 -7.12
CA ARG A 237 21.20 -5.32 -8.03
C ARG A 237 20.09 -6.24 -8.56
N LEU A 238 19.17 -6.64 -7.68
CA LEU A 238 18.00 -7.46 -8.06
C LEU A 238 17.08 -6.70 -9.03
N SER A 239 16.86 -5.40 -8.81
CA SER A 239 16.08 -4.53 -9.69
C SER A 239 16.72 -4.35 -11.07
N GLU A 240 18.05 -4.24 -11.14
CA GLU A 240 18.79 -4.21 -12.41
C GLU A 240 18.65 -5.55 -13.14
N THR A 241 18.81 -6.66 -12.43
CA THR A 241 18.65 -8.02 -12.99
C THR A 241 17.23 -8.26 -13.52
N ALA A 242 16.20 -7.74 -12.83
CA ALA A 242 14.81 -7.82 -13.29
C ALA A 242 14.56 -7.10 -14.63
N GLN A 243 15.39 -6.14 -15.02
CA GLN A 243 15.21 -5.38 -16.26
C GLN A 243 15.79 -6.08 -17.50
N LYS A 244 16.64 -7.10 -17.32
CA LYS A 244 17.26 -7.83 -18.43
C LYS A 244 16.23 -8.67 -19.18
N ALA A 245 16.39 -8.79 -20.50
CA ALA A 245 15.46 -9.55 -21.34
C ALA A 245 15.32 -11.03 -20.93
N ASP A 246 16.42 -11.64 -20.46
CA ASP A 246 16.50 -13.02 -20.01
C ASP A 246 16.35 -13.15 -18.48
N ALA A 247 15.80 -12.13 -17.81
CA ALA A 247 15.66 -12.04 -16.36
C ALA A 247 15.22 -13.39 -15.75
N PRO A 248 15.96 -13.89 -14.73
CA PRO A 248 15.74 -15.21 -14.14
C PRO A 248 14.49 -15.29 -13.26
N PHE A 249 13.89 -14.15 -12.92
CA PHE A 249 12.70 -14.03 -12.09
C PHE A 249 11.77 -12.92 -12.60
N THR A 250 10.51 -12.94 -12.17
CA THR A 250 9.52 -11.88 -12.46
C THR A 250 9.61 -10.72 -11.47
N PHE A 251 10.01 -10.98 -10.24
CA PHE A 251 10.45 -9.95 -9.31
C PHE A 251 11.46 -10.60 -8.38
N ALA A 252 12.31 -9.78 -7.76
CA ALA A 252 13.05 -10.21 -6.59
C ALA A 252 13.28 -9.01 -5.67
N SER A 253 13.26 -9.26 -4.38
CA SER A 253 13.55 -8.27 -3.36
C SER A 253 14.18 -8.94 -2.14
N ALA A 254 15.08 -8.23 -1.49
CA ALA A 254 15.63 -8.59 -0.20
C ALA A 254 15.02 -7.74 0.92
N ASP A 255 14.97 -8.33 2.11
CA ASP A 255 14.61 -7.67 3.36
C ASP A 255 15.43 -8.27 4.52
N TYR A 256 15.51 -7.53 5.62
CA TYR A 256 16.09 -8.01 6.88
C TYR A 256 15.08 -7.75 8.00
N GLY A 257 14.73 -8.78 8.75
CA GLY A 257 13.71 -8.68 9.78
C GLY A 257 13.46 -10.02 10.47
N ASP A 258 12.25 -10.22 10.98
CA ASP A 258 11.84 -11.47 11.63
C ASP A 258 11.98 -12.67 10.66
N TYR A 259 12.44 -13.81 11.16
CA TYR A 259 12.47 -15.05 10.38
C TYR A 259 11.04 -15.53 10.17
N PHE A 260 10.50 -15.24 8.99
CA PHE A 260 9.11 -15.49 8.60
C PHE A 260 8.11 -14.81 9.57
N VAL A 261 7.65 -15.51 10.60
CA VAL A 261 6.74 -14.97 11.63
C VAL A 261 7.32 -14.96 13.04
N ALA A 262 8.59 -15.39 13.22
CA ALA A 262 9.21 -15.54 14.53
C ALA A 262 10.05 -14.33 14.94
N GLN A 263 9.62 -13.62 15.99
CA GLN A 263 10.33 -12.44 16.51
C GLN A 263 11.61 -12.78 17.29
N THR A 264 11.82 -14.06 17.61
CA THR A 264 12.97 -14.57 18.36
C THR A 264 14.17 -14.91 17.47
N LYS A 265 14.04 -14.76 16.14
CA LYS A 265 15.10 -15.02 15.17
C LYS A 265 14.98 -14.04 14.01
N ALA A 266 16.10 -13.48 13.55
CA ALA A 266 16.10 -12.62 12.38
C ALA A 266 16.42 -13.43 11.11
N ALA A 267 16.18 -12.87 9.93
CA ALA A 267 16.68 -13.39 8.67
C ALA A 267 17.00 -12.27 7.67
N LEU A 268 18.05 -12.47 6.89
CA LEU A 268 18.16 -11.85 5.57
C LEU A 268 17.34 -12.73 4.62
N SER A 269 16.24 -12.19 4.11
CA SER A 269 15.34 -12.88 3.20
C SER A 269 15.53 -12.35 1.79
N ILE A 270 15.63 -13.25 0.80
CA ILE A 270 15.55 -12.88 -0.62
C ILE A 270 14.35 -13.61 -1.22
N ASN A 271 13.34 -12.84 -1.56
CA ASN A 271 12.09 -13.30 -2.14
C ASN A 271 12.12 -13.11 -3.66
N ALA A 272 11.64 -14.08 -4.42
CA ALA A 272 11.58 -13.99 -5.88
C ALA A 272 10.34 -14.68 -6.48
N GLY A 273 9.83 -14.13 -7.57
CA GLY A 273 8.83 -14.77 -8.41
C GLY A 273 9.49 -15.56 -9.54
N ALA A 274 9.21 -16.87 -9.65
CA ALA A 274 9.72 -17.67 -10.76
C ALA A 274 8.71 -17.74 -11.92
N LYS A 275 9.21 -17.80 -13.15
CA LYS A 275 8.38 -18.18 -14.31
C LYS A 275 8.04 -19.68 -14.20
N GLU A 276 6.98 -20.11 -14.87
CA GLU A 276 6.60 -21.53 -14.88
C GLU A 276 7.74 -22.42 -15.36
N GLY A 277 8.06 -23.46 -14.59
CA GLY A 277 9.16 -24.37 -14.89
C GLY A 277 10.57 -23.79 -14.67
N GLU A 278 10.73 -22.52 -14.30
CA GLU A 278 12.03 -21.85 -14.13
C GLU A 278 12.44 -21.69 -12.65
N ILE A 279 11.98 -22.57 -11.75
CA ILE A 279 12.33 -22.53 -10.32
C ILE A 279 13.86 -22.58 -10.13
N GLU A 280 14.55 -23.51 -10.79
CA GLU A 280 16.01 -23.65 -10.70
C GLU A 280 16.72 -22.36 -11.11
N LYS A 281 16.26 -21.71 -12.19
CA LYS A 281 16.87 -20.47 -12.70
C LYS A 281 16.67 -19.30 -11.74
N ALA A 282 15.48 -19.14 -11.20
CA ALA A 282 15.15 -18.08 -10.24
C ALA A 282 15.90 -18.29 -8.91
N LEU A 283 15.88 -19.52 -8.36
CA LEU A 283 16.61 -19.88 -7.14
C LEU A 283 18.10 -19.66 -7.31
N LYS A 284 18.67 -20.11 -8.43
CA LYS A 284 20.08 -19.90 -8.76
C LYS A 284 20.44 -18.42 -8.78
N ALA A 285 19.60 -17.55 -9.33
CA ALA A 285 19.89 -16.13 -9.38
C ALA A 285 19.94 -15.46 -8.00
N ILE A 286 18.99 -15.78 -7.11
CA ILE A 286 18.99 -15.22 -5.75
C ILE A 286 20.10 -15.81 -4.88
N VAL A 287 20.45 -17.09 -5.06
CA VAL A 287 21.61 -17.72 -4.40
C VAL A 287 22.91 -17.07 -4.89
N ASN A 288 23.06 -16.88 -6.20
CA ASN A 288 24.27 -16.27 -6.76
C ASN A 288 24.44 -14.80 -6.31
N GLU A 289 23.36 -14.04 -6.14
CA GLU A 289 23.45 -12.69 -5.57
C GLU A 289 23.87 -12.73 -4.10
N ALA A 290 23.27 -13.61 -3.29
CA ALA A 290 23.66 -13.80 -1.90
C ALA A 290 25.14 -14.20 -1.77
N GLU A 291 25.60 -15.13 -2.61
CA GLU A 291 27.01 -15.55 -2.67
C GLU A 291 27.95 -14.43 -3.14
N ARG A 292 27.49 -13.57 -4.06
CA ARG A 292 28.27 -12.41 -4.51
C ARG A 292 28.47 -11.41 -3.39
N VAL A 293 27.42 -11.13 -2.60
CA VAL A 293 27.54 -10.30 -1.39
C VAL A 293 28.49 -10.95 -0.39
N ARG A 294 28.33 -12.25 -0.12
CA ARG A 294 29.17 -13.01 0.81
C ARG A 294 30.66 -13.04 0.43
N LYS A 295 30.99 -13.13 -0.86
CA LYS A 295 32.38 -13.24 -1.35
C LYS A 295 33.04 -11.88 -1.61
N PHE A 296 32.29 -10.92 -2.14
CA PHE A 296 32.87 -9.67 -2.68
C PHE A 296 32.30 -8.39 -2.06
N GLY A 297 31.18 -8.47 -1.35
CA GLY A 297 30.49 -7.29 -0.82
C GLY A 297 29.97 -6.36 -1.91
N PHE A 298 30.05 -5.06 -1.63
CA PHE A 298 29.60 -3.95 -2.46
C PHE A 298 30.75 -3.06 -2.91
N THR A 299 30.51 -2.34 -4.00
CA THR A 299 31.42 -1.33 -4.53
C THR A 299 31.24 0.01 -3.81
N ALA A 300 32.24 0.88 -3.91
CA ALA A 300 32.17 2.23 -3.32
C ALA A 300 31.01 3.05 -3.88
N SER A 301 30.75 2.98 -5.18
CA SER A 301 29.65 3.70 -5.82
C SER A 301 28.27 3.21 -5.38
N GLU A 302 28.10 1.92 -5.09
CA GLU A 302 26.87 1.40 -4.48
C GLU A 302 26.66 1.98 -3.07
N TYR A 303 27.70 1.95 -2.24
CA TYR A 303 27.62 2.45 -0.87
C TYR A 303 27.37 3.95 -0.81
N GLU A 304 28.06 4.76 -1.62
CA GLU A 304 27.85 6.22 -1.64
C GLU A 304 26.40 6.57 -2.01
N ARG A 305 25.80 5.87 -2.99
CA ARG A 305 24.39 6.09 -3.35
C ARG A 305 23.43 5.66 -2.25
N ALA A 306 23.67 4.49 -1.64
CA ALA A 306 22.83 3.98 -0.56
C ALA A 306 22.87 4.93 0.65
N LYS A 307 24.07 5.38 1.04
CA LYS A 307 24.29 6.38 2.09
C LYS A 307 23.63 7.72 1.76
N ALA A 308 23.75 8.21 0.52
CA ALA A 308 23.10 9.44 0.10
C ALA A 308 21.56 9.36 0.19
N ASN A 309 20.97 8.24 -0.22
CA ASN A 309 19.53 8.00 -0.11
C ASN A 309 19.08 7.97 1.36
N TYR A 310 19.80 7.24 2.21
CA TYR A 310 19.53 7.17 3.65
C TYR A 310 19.58 8.57 4.29
N MET A 311 20.67 9.32 4.06
CA MET A 311 20.84 10.66 4.63
C MET A 311 19.81 11.66 4.12
N SER A 312 19.39 11.56 2.85
CA SER A 312 18.33 12.42 2.30
C SER A 312 16.95 12.13 2.93
N SER A 313 16.64 10.84 3.17
CA SER A 313 15.42 10.41 3.88
C SER A 313 15.43 10.90 5.34
N LEU A 314 16.58 10.80 6.01
CA LEU A 314 16.75 11.25 7.38
C LEU A 314 16.66 12.78 7.51
N GLU A 315 17.30 13.52 6.60
CA GLU A 315 17.19 14.99 6.52
C GLU A 315 15.74 15.44 6.30
N GLN A 316 15.00 14.76 5.40
CA GLN A 316 13.59 15.04 5.19
C GLN A 316 12.80 14.81 6.48
N SER A 317 13.00 13.68 7.15
CA SER A 317 12.31 13.37 8.42
C SER A 317 12.61 14.40 9.50
N PHE A 318 13.86 14.89 9.58
CA PHE A 318 14.28 15.95 10.50
C PHE A 318 13.64 17.30 10.18
N LYS A 319 13.59 17.70 8.91
CA LYS A 319 12.89 18.92 8.47
C LYS A 319 11.39 18.87 8.77
N GLU A 320 10.81 17.68 8.74
CA GLU A 320 9.40 17.44 9.03
C GLU A 320 9.09 17.12 10.49
N LYS A 321 10.05 17.27 11.42
CA LYS A 321 9.89 16.87 12.83
C LYS A 321 8.63 17.46 13.50
N ASP A 322 8.29 18.71 13.19
CA ASP A 322 7.13 19.43 13.77
C ASP A 322 5.84 19.22 12.94
N LYS A 323 5.90 18.39 11.91
CA LYS A 323 4.81 18.13 10.95
C LYS A 323 4.47 16.63 10.87
N GLN A 324 4.88 15.84 11.86
CA GLN A 324 4.58 14.41 11.92
C GLN A 324 3.13 14.15 12.37
N LYS A 325 2.54 13.06 11.87
CA LYS A 325 1.24 12.59 12.34
C LYS A 325 1.43 11.82 13.66
N ASN A 326 0.43 11.79 14.53
CA ASN A 326 0.52 11.04 15.81
C ASN A 326 0.95 9.57 15.61
N SER A 327 0.53 8.94 14.51
CA SER A 327 0.89 7.55 14.16
C SER A 327 2.40 7.32 14.07
N TYR A 328 3.19 8.34 13.70
CA TYR A 328 4.66 8.26 13.66
C TYR A 328 5.23 7.96 15.06
N TYR A 329 4.78 8.70 16.07
CA TYR A 329 5.23 8.49 17.46
C TYR A 329 4.61 7.25 18.09
N VAL A 330 3.34 6.95 17.79
CA VAL A 330 2.67 5.73 18.28
C VAL A 330 3.43 4.49 17.81
N ASN A 331 3.81 4.42 16.53
CA ASN A 331 4.56 3.27 16.00
C ASN A 331 5.94 3.13 16.64
N GLN A 332 6.63 4.24 16.93
CA GLN A 332 7.91 4.20 17.64
C GLN A 332 7.77 3.65 19.06
N ALA A 333 6.82 4.17 19.84
CA ALA A 333 6.56 3.69 21.20
C ALA A 333 6.10 2.23 21.22
N LEU A 334 5.27 1.84 20.23
CA LEU A 334 4.82 0.46 20.05
C LEU A 334 6.00 -0.49 19.75
N ASN A 335 6.87 -0.12 18.81
CA ASN A 335 8.07 -0.90 18.48
C ASN A 335 9.06 -0.93 19.65
N HIS A 336 9.20 0.15 20.42
CA HIS A 336 10.00 0.15 21.63
C HIS A 336 9.45 -0.83 22.67
N PHE A 337 8.15 -0.79 22.94
CA PHE A 337 7.52 -1.67 23.92
C PHE A 337 7.61 -3.15 23.51
N LEU A 338 7.32 -3.45 22.25
CA LEU A 338 7.27 -4.84 21.76
C LEU A 338 8.65 -5.42 21.44
N ARG A 339 9.55 -4.58 20.93
CA ARG A 339 10.81 -5.03 20.31
C ARG A 339 12.05 -4.37 20.92
N GLY A 340 11.93 -3.38 21.80
CA GLY A 340 13.07 -2.72 22.43
C GLY A 340 13.80 -1.73 21.51
N ASN A 341 13.24 -1.37 20.35
CA ASN A 341 13.86 -0.44 19.41
C ASN A 341 14.18 0.91 20.06
N ALA A 342 15.25 1.56 19.62
CA ALA A 342 15.61 2.89 20.11
C ALA A 342 14.55 3.95 19.72
N ILE A 343 14.33 4.90 20.63
CA ILE A 343 13.47 6.07 20.42
C ILE A 343 14.23 7.38 20.74
N PRO A 344 15.38 7.62 20.08
CA PRO A 344 16.26 8.77 20.38
C PRO A 344 15.60 10.12 20.04
N GLY A 345 14.54 10.10 19.21
CA GLY A 345 13.99 11.28 18.57
C GLY A 345 14.80 11.66 17.33
N ILE A 346 14.11 12.21 16.33
CA ILE A 346 14.69 12.46 15.00
C ILE A 346 15.84 13.48 15.01
N GLU A 347 15.85 14.40 15.97
CA GLU A 347 16.93 15.38 16.10
C GLU A 347 18.24 14.73 16.57
N MET A 348 18.16 13.87 17.59
CA MET A 348 19.32 13.11 18.04
C MET A 348 19.81 12.16 16.94
N GLU A 349 18.88 11.44 16.30
CA GLU A 349 19.21 10.49 15.23
C GLU A 349 19.88 11.19 14.04
N TYR A 350 19.32 12.31 13.57
CA TYR A 350 19.91 13.10 12.49
C TYR A 350 21.31 13.61 12.83
N ASN A 351 21.49 14.20 14.02
CA ASN A 351 22.78 14.74 14.45
C ASN A 351 23.84 13.65 14.66
N LEU A 352 23.43 12.49 15.15
CA LEU A 352 24.29 11.31 15.31
C LEU A 352 24.71 10.79 13.93
N MET A 353 23.76 10.53 13.05
CA MET A 353 24.05 9.92 11.74
C MET A 353 24.80 10.86 10.80
N GLN A 354 24.65 12.18 10.92
CA GLN A 354 25.49 13.15 10.21
C GLN A 354 26.98 13.00 10.54
N GLN A 355 27.32 12.57 11.76
CA GLN A 355 28.71 12.33 12.17
C GLN A 355 29.15 10.89 11.88
N VAL A 356 28.25 9.93 12.11
CA VAL A 356 28.60 8.50 12.06
C VAL A 356 28.55 7.94 10.64
N ALA A 357 27.54 8.27 9.83
CA ALA A 357 27.42 7.70 8.48
C ALA A 357 28.63 8.01 7.58
N PRO A 358 29.22 9.23 7.57
CA PRO A 358 30.44 9.50 6.82
C PRO A 358 31.69 8.80 7.37
N ALA A 359 31.70 8.48 8.68
CA ALA A 359 32.83 7.84 9.35
C ALA A 359 32.86 6.31 9.22
N ILE A 360 31.75 5.69 8.80
CA ILE A 360 31.70 4.24 8.53
C ILE A 360 32.25 4.00 7.10
N PRO A 361 33.41 3.34 6.96
CA PRO A 361 33.97 3.08 5.65
C PRO A 361 33.32 1.84 5.01
N LEU A 362 33.47 1.68 3.69
CA LEU A 362 32.88 0.58 2.93
C LEU A 362 33.32 -0.78 3.47
N GLU A 363 34.55 -0.89 3.96
CA GLU A 363 35.11 -2.13 4.50
C GLU A 363 34.27 -2.67 5.67
N ASN A 364 33.79 -1.80 6.56
CA ASN A 364 32.93 -2.19 7.67
C ASN A 364 31.55 -2.67 7.17
N ILE A 365 31.00 -2.00 6.16
CA ILE A 365 29.74 -2.39 5.51
C ILE A 365 29.88 -3.76 4.86
N ASN A 366 30.99 -3.99 4.14
CA ASN A 366 31.25 -5.26 3.49
C ASN A 366 31.49 -6.38 4.51
N GLN A 367 32.26 -6.13 5.57
CA GLN A 367 32.44 -7.11 6.65
C GLN A 367 31.11 -7.53 7.28
N TYR A 368 30.19 -6.58 7.51
CA TYR A 368 28.86 -6.87 8.01
C TYR A 368 28.01 -7.63 6.99
N ALA A 369 27.93 -7.13 5.77
CA ALA A 369 27.15 -7.72 4.70
C ALA A 369 27.56 -9.17 4.38
N GLN A 370 28.85 -9.46 4.43
CA GLN A 370 29.41 -10.78 4.15
C GLN A 370 29.00 -11.83 5.18
N GLN A 371 28.54 -11.42 6.36
CA GLN A 371 28.10 -12.33 7.42
C GLN A 371 26.60 -12.65 7.34
N LEU A 372 25.80 -11.85 6.61
CA LEU A 372 24.34 -12.04 6.57
C LEU A 372 23.93 -13.28 5.78
N PRO A 373 24.42 -13.50 4.53
CA PRO A 373 24.21 -14.78 3.85
C PRO A 373 25.07 -15.87 4.49
N LYS A 374 24.42 -16.90 5.01
CA LYS A 374 25.09 -18.05 5.65
C LYS A 374 24.98 -19.30 4.78
N LEU A 375 26.06 -20.09 4.73
CA LEU A 375 26.07 -21.37 4.02
C LEU A 375 25.16 -22.41 4.71
N GLU A 376 25.14 -22.38 6.03
CA GLU A 376 24.22 -23.14 6.89
C GLU A 376 23.12 -22.22 7.43
N ASN A 377 22.21 -22.77 8.23
CA ASN A 377 21.18 -22.03 8.94
C ASN A 377 20.24 -21.23 8.03
N ASN A 378 19.82 -21.85 6.93
CA ASN A 378 18.92 -21.23 5.97
C ASN A 378 17.64 -22.06 5.79
N ALA A 379 16.63 -21.41 5.21
CA ALA A 379 15.38 -22.04 4.84
C ALA A 379 14.97 -21.59 3.43
N ILE A 380 14.32 -22.51 2.71
CA ILE A 380 13.84 -22.31 1.35
C ILE A 380 12.35 -22.68 1.31
N ILE A 381 11.52 -21.72 0.92
CA ILE A 381 10.09 -21.95 0.70
C ILE A 381 9.80 -21.80 -0.79
N VAL A 382 9.11 -22.79 -1.35
CA VAL A 382 8.54 -22.75 -2.70
C VAL A 382 7.03 -22.84 -2.58
N LEU A 383 6.32 -21.82 -3.05
CA LEU A 383 4.85 -21.80 -3.15
C LEU A 383 4.48 -21.68 -4.61
N MET A 384 3.69 -22.60 -5.16
CA MET A 384 3.49 -22.65 -6.60
C MET A 384 2.11 -23.15 -7.04
N PRO A 385 1.69 -22.88 -8.28
CA PRO A 385 0.50 -23.49 -8.86
C PRO A 385 0.60 -25.02 -8.91
N LYS A 386 -0.52 -25.71 -8.68
CA LYS A 386 -0.66 -27.15 -8.93
C LYS A 386 -1.55 -27.40 -10.14
N LYS A 387 -0.97 -27.83 -11.26
CA LYS A 387 -1.73 -28.13 -12.49
C LYS A 387 -1.04 -29.19 -13.35
N GLU A 388 -1.80 -29.76 -14.29
CA GLU A 388 -1.28 -30.72 -15.26
C GLU A 388 -0.14 -30.10 -16.10
N GLY A 389 0.91 -30.88 -16.36
CA GLY A 389 2.09 -30.43 -17.10
C GLY A 389 3.10 -29.59 -16.32
N LEU A 390 2.76 -29.10 -15.11
CA LEU A 390 3.70 -28.41 -14.23
C LEU A 390 4.18 -29.36 -13.13
N LYS A 391 5.46 -29.76 -13.20
CA LYS A 391 6.08 -30.60 -12.15
C LYS A 391 6.26 -29.78 -10.87
N VAL A 392 5.70 -30.27 -9.77
CA VAL A 392 6.01 -29.79 -8.42
C VAL A 392 7.29 -30.50 -7.97
N PRO A 393 8.39 -29.77 -7.68
CA PRO A 393 9.64 -30.41 -7.29
C PRO A 393 9.53 -31.02 -5.89
N THR A 394 10.33 -32.04 -5.59
CA THR A 394 10.46 -32.53 -4.21
C THR A 394 11.35 -31.59 -3.38
N LYS A 395 11.32 -31.74 -2.05
CA LYS A 395 12.22 -30.98 -1.15
C LYS A 395 13.69 -31.29 -1.47
N GLU A 396 13.99 -32.54 -1.80
CA GLU A 396 15.33 -33.01 -2.18
C GLU A 396 15.78 -32.36 -3.48
N GLU A 397 14.91 -32.31 -4.50
CA GLU A 397 15.22 -31.65 -5.77
C GLU A 397 15.52 -30.16 -5.60
N VAL A 398 14.74 -29.44 -4.78
CA VAL A 398 15.02 -28.04 -4.44
C VAL A 398 16.35 -27.91 -3.68
N GLY A 399 16.65 -28.84 -2.79
CA GLY A 399 17.93 -28.91 -2.08
C GLY A 399 19.11 -29.12 -3.02
N GLU A 400 18.97 -29.96 -4.04
CA GLU A 400 19.98 -30.14 -5.10
C GLU A 400 20.15 -28.89 -5.96
N MET A 401 19.05 -28.21 -6.34
CA MET A 401 19.11 -26.93 -7.05
C MET A 401 19.88 -25.88 -6.25
N TYR A 402 19.62 -25.79 -4.94
CA TYR A 402 20.33 -24.89 -4.03
C TYR A 402 21.82 -25.24 -3.93
N LYS A 403 22.17 -26.51 -3.72
CA LYS A 403 23.58 -26.99 -3.64
C LYS A 403 24.33 -26.72 -4.94
N LYS A 404 23.69 -26.94 -6.09
CA LYS A 404 24.25 -26.65 -7.41
C LYS A 404 24.51 -25.15 -7.59
N ALA A 405 23.55 -24.30 -7.19
CA ALA A 405 23.73 -22.85 -7.24
C ALA A 405 24.83 -22.35 -6.29
N LEU A 406 24.95 -22.91 -5.08
CA LEU A 406 26.05 -22.58 -4.16
C LEU A 406 27.44 -22.92 -4.74
N ALA A 407 27.52 -23.98 -5.55
CA ALA A 407 28.76 -24.40 -6.19
C ALA A 407 29.16 -23.53 -7.41
N ASP A 408 28.30 -22.61 -7.85
CA ASP A 408 28.62 -21.70 -8.95
C ASP A 408 29.82 -20.80 -8.63
N ASN A 409 30.65 -20.57 -9.65
CA ASN A 409 31.66 -19.54 -9.60
C ASN A 409 31.03 -18.17 -9.94
N VAL A 410 30.72 -17.38 -8.91
CA VAL A 410 30.20 -16.02 -9.07
C VAL A 410 31.36 -15.02 -9.23
N GLU A 411 31.20 -14.06 -10.13
CA GLU A 411 32.10 -12.91 -10.25
C GLU A 411 31.62 -11.73 -9.39
N ALA A 412 32.56 -10.85 -9.05
CA ALA A 412 32.28 -9.56 -8.44
C ALA A 412 31.33 -8.71 -9.31
N TYR A 413 30.47 -7.93 -8.65
CA TYR A 413 29.54 -7.04 -9.34
C TYR A 413 30.30 -5.93 -10.06
N LYS A 414 29.87 -5.60 -11.27
CA LYS A 414 30.43 -4.54 -12.11
C LYS A 414 29.29 -3.63 -12.52
N GLU A 415 29.51 -2.33 -12.42
CA GLU A 415 28.55 -1.34 -12.91
C GLU A 415 29.23 -0.27 -13.76
N THR A 416 28.43 0.34 -14.63
CA THR A 416 28.78 1.57 -15.33
C THR A 416 28.11 2.73 -14.61
N VAL A 417 28.87 3.79 -14.33
CA VAL A 417 28.35 5.04 -13.75
C VAL A 417 28.43 6.11 -14.83
N SER A 418 27.32 6.81 -15.08
CA SER A 418 27.28 7.98 -15.96
C SER A 418 27.35 9.26 -15.14
N ASN A 419 28.28 10.15 -15.50
CA ASN A 419 28.41 11.50 -14.92
C ASN A 419 27.82 12.58 -15.84
N GLU A 420 27.04 12.20 -16.86
CA GLU A 420 26.41 13.16 -17.75
C GLU A 420 25.30 13.95 -17.03
N PRO A 421 25.07 15.23 -17.38
CA PRO A 421 23.91 15.97 -16.87
C PRO A 421 22.60 15.40 -17.43
N LEU A 422 21.51 15.47 -16.65
CA LEU A 422 20.18 15.01 -17.09
C LEU A 422 19.74 15.64 -18.42
N ILE A 423 20.08 16.91 -18.64
CA ILE A 423 19.82 17.64 -19.89
C ILE A 423 21.13 18.23 -20.40
N LYS A 424 21.67 17.64 -21.48
CA LYS A 424 22.89 18.12 -22.15
C LYS A 424 22.69 19.47 -22.83
N ASN A 425 21.60 19.61 -23.59
CA ASN A 425 21.26 20.85 -24.31
C ASN A 425 20.16 21.59 -23.56
N GLN A 426 20.52 22.66 -22.86
CA GLN A 426 19.56 23.42 -22.05
C GLN A 426 18.47 24.05 -22.94
N PRO A 427 17.19 23.99 -22.53
CA PRO A 427 16.11 24.60 -23.29
C PRO A 427 16.21 26.14 -23.30
N VAL A 428 15.71 26.74 -24.38
CA VAL A 428 15.51 28.20 -24.44
C VAL A 428 14.27 28.55 -23.63
N ALA A 429 14.43 29.39 -22.61
CA ALA A 429 13.34 29.77 -21.72
C ALA A 429 12.21 30.50 -22.46
N GLY A 430 10.97 30.11 -22.14
CA GLY A 430 9.77 30.88 -22.49
C GLY A 430 9.53 32.01 -21.48
N LYS A 431 8.27 32.41 -21.32
CA LYS A 431 7.85 33.45 -20.36
C LYS A 431 6.54 33.10 -19.68
N VAL A 432 6.36 33.56 -18.45
CA VAL A 432 5.02 33.75 -17.87
C VAL A 432 4.41 35.01 -18.49
N VAL A 433 3.32 34.86 -19.24
CA VAL A 433 2.67 35.98 -19.98
C VAL A 433 1.45 36.55 -19.27
N ALA A 434 0.86 35.80 -18.34
CA ALA A 434 -0.20 36.30 -17.47
C ALA A 434 -0.16 35.58 -16.12
N GLU A 435 -0.55 36.30 -15.08
CA GLU A 435 -0.66 35.81 -13.71
C GLU A 435 -1.99 36.31 -13.13
N LYS A 436 -2.72 35.42 -12.46
CA LYS A 436 -3.96 35.75 -11.75
C LYS A 436 -4.11 34.87 -10.52
N GLU A 437 -4.92 35.31 -9.58
CA GLU A 437 -5.32 34.50 -8.44
C GLU A 437 -6.62 33.74 -8.73
N GLU A 438 -6.70 32.50 -8.27
CA GLU A 438 -7.93 31.73 -8.26
C GLU A 438 -8.60 31.89 -6.88
N PRO A 439 -9.71 32.65 -6.78
CA PRO A 439 -10.22 33.14 -5.50
C PRO A 439 -10.71 32.03 -4.56
N VAL A 440 -11.10 30.87 -5.08
CA VAL A 440 -11.66 29.81 -4.23
C VAL A 440 -10.59 28.98 -3.54
N THR A 441 -9.52 28.68 -4.26
CA THR A 441 -8.40 27.89 -3.73
C THR A 441 -7.29 28.78 -3.18
N GLY A 442 -7.30 30.08 -3.48
CA GLY A 442 -6.19 31.00 -3.20
C GLY A 442 -4.90 30.59 -3.92
N SER A 443 -5.03 29.96 -5.10
CA SER A 443 -3.89 29.50 -5.90
C SER A 443 -3.46 30.57 -6.89
N SER A 444 -2.15 30.73 -7.11
CA SER A 444 -1.65 31.53 -8.24
C SER A 444 -1.77 30.71 -9.53
N VAL A 445 -2.25 31.34 -10.59
CA VAL A 445 -2.46 30.73 -11.91
C VAL A 445 -1.65 31.51 -12.94
N TRP A 446 -0.68 30.85 -13.53
CA TRP A 446 0.17 31.41 -14.59
C TRP A 446 -0.24 30.85 -15.95
N THR A 447 -0.31 31.73 -16.93
CA THR A 447 -0.38 31.36 -18.35
C THR A 447 1.01 31.52 -18.95
N LEU A 448 1.53 30.46 -19.58
CA LEU A 448 2.87 30.46 -20.16
C LEU A 448 2.84 30.88 -21.64
N SER A 449 3.98 31.31 -22.15
CA SER A 449 4.16 31.73 -23.55
C SER A 449 3.89 30.61 -24.55
N ASN A 450 4.02 29.34 -24.17
CA ASN A 450 3.65 28.18 -24.99
C ASN A 450 2.17 27.77 -24.86
N GLY A 451 1.40 28.43 -23.98
CA GLY A 451 -0.04 28.21 -23.80
C GLY A 451 -0.42 27.25 -22.67
N ALA A 452 0.57 26.63 -22.02
CA ALA A 452 0.37 25.81 -20.84
C ALA A 452 -0.15 26.65 -19.66
N THR A 453 -0.87 26.00 -18.75
CA THR A 453 -1.33 26.60 -17.49
C THR A 453 -0.54 26.02 -16.33
N VAL A 454 -0.07 26.88 -15.43
CA VAL A 454 0.58 26.46 -14.17
C VAL A 454 -0.28 26.95 -13.00
N VAL A 455 -0.56 26.08 -12.04
CA VAL A 455 -1.34 26.39 -10.84
C VAL A 455 -0.48 26.09 -9.61
N ILE A 456 -0.37 27.05 -8.70
CA ILE A 456 0.53 26.99 -7.55
C ILE A 456 -0.28 27.24 -6.28
N LYS A 457 -0.28 26.26 -5.39
CA LYS A 457 -0.84 26.38 -4.04
C LYS A 457 0.27 26.19 -3.01
N LYS A 458 0.73 27.32 -2.45
CA LYS A 458 1.64 27.29 -1.30
C LYS A 458 0.89 26.81 -0.06
N THR A 459 1.52 25.91 0.69
CA THR A 459 1.05 25.41 1.99
C THR A 459 2.23 25.31 2.94
N ASP A 460 1.95 25.18 4.24
CA ASP A 460 2.94 25.03 5.32
C ASP A 460 2.83 23.65 6.03
N PHE A 461 2.13 22.71 5.40
CA PHE A 461 1.83 21.39 5.95
C PHE A 461 3.07 20.50 6.08
N LYS A 462 3.94 20.54 5.07
CA LYS A 462 5.21 19.82 5.02
C LYS A 462 6.30 20.76 4.51
N GLN A 463 7.45 20.81 5.19
CA GLN A 463 8.57 21.71 4.92
C GLN A 463 9.43 21.30 3.72
N ASP A 464 9.60 20.01 3.48
CA ASP A 464 10.47 19.41 2.45
C ASP A 464 9.63 18.60 1.44
N GLN A 465 8.44 19.11 1.09
CA GLN A 465 7.55 18.48 0.11
C GLN A 465 6.85 19.49 -0.81
N ILE A 466 6.92 19.20 -2.10
CA ILE A 466 6.12 19.76 -3.18
C ILE A 466 5.49 18.58 -3.92
N LEU A 467 4.16 18.50 -3.95
CA LEU A 467 3.41 17.56 -4.76
C LEU A 467 3.10 18.17 -6.13
N PHE A 468 3.18 17.33 -7.16
CA PHE A 468 2.98 17.73 -8.54
C PHE A 468 1.92 16.88 -9.25
N ALA A 469 1.14 17.53 -10.11
CA ALA A 469 0.30 16.88 -11.12
C ALA A 469 0.29 17.69 -12.42
N ALA A 470 0.56 17.05 -13.54
CA ALA A 470 0.29 17.56 -14.87
C ALA A 470 -0.87 16.76 -15.46
N SER A 471 -1.84 17.40 -16.09
CA SER A 471 -3.00 16.71 -16.69
C SER A 471 -3.49 17.42 -17.94
N SER A 472 -3.82 16.64 -18.97
CA SER A 472 -4.45 17.06 -20.21
C SER A 472 -5.59 16.10 -20.56
N ARG A 473 -6.61 16.62 -21.28
CA ARG A 473 -7.79 15.86 -21.69
C ARG A 473 -7.55 15.23 -23.05
N GLY A 474 -7.95 13.97 -23.18
CA GLY A 474 -7.73 13.19 -24.40
C GLY A 474 -7.56 11.73 -24.04
N GLY A 475 -6.43 11.42 -23.40
CA GLY A 475 -6.05 10.08 -23.01
C GLY A 475 -6.02 9.12 -24.19
N SER A 476 -6.25 7.84 -23.91
CA SER A 476 -6.34 6.81 -24.94
C SER A 476 -7.64 6.84 -25.74
N SER A 477 -8.64 7.65 -25.36
CA SER A 477 -9.86 7.82 -26.16
C SER A 477 -9.62 8.51 -27.51
N LEU A 478 -8.49 9.20 -27.66
CA LEU A 478 -8.04 9.80 -28.91
C LEU A 478 -7.17 8.87 -29.76
N ILE A 479 -6.80 7.71 -29.23
CA ILE A 479 -6.05 6.69 -29.96
C ILE A 479 -7.04 5.81 -30.73
N ASP A 480 -6.74 5.51 -31.99
CA ASP A 480 -7.59 4.64 -32.80
C ASP A 480 -7.77 3.26 -32.15
N LYS A 481 -9.01 2.77 -32.11
CA LYS A 481 -9.40 1.51 -31.47
C LYS A 481 -8.66 0.27 -31.99
N SER A 482 -8.07 0.33 -33.19
CA SER A 482 -7.20 -0.72 -33.73
C SER A 482 -5.94 -0.95 -32.90
N ASN A 483 -5.60 -0.03 -31.98
CA ASN A 483 -4.46 -0.14 -31.08
C ASN A 483 -4.87 -0.60 -29.67
N ILE A 484 -6.02 -1.26 -29.49
CA ILE A 484 -6.54 -1.56 -28.16
C ILE A 484 -5.57 -2.39 -27.31
N GLU A 485 -4.86 -3.34 -27.90
CA GLU A 485 -3.85 -4.16 -27.23
C GLU A 485 -2.70 -3.29 -26.69
N ASN A 486 -2.25 -2.30 -27.46
CA ASN A 486 -1.24 -1.33 -27.05
C ASN A 486 -1.76 -0.42 -25.94
N ILE A 487 -3.02 0.04 -26.03
CA ILE A 487 -3.66 0.90 -25.03
C ILE A 487 -3.72 0.22 -23.66
N LYS A 488 -3.91 -1.10 -23.60
CA LYS A 488 -3.99 -1.83 -22.32
C LYS A 488 -2.72 -1.77 -21.48
N VAL A 489 -1.57 -1.58 -22.12
CA VAL A 489 -0.26 -1.63 -21.48
C VAL A 489 0.52 -0.32 -21.62
N ILE A 490 -0.07 0.70 -22.27
CA ILE A 490 0.64 1.95 -22.64
C ILE A 490 1.28 2.65 -21.44
N SER A 491 0.57 2.72 -20.30
CA SER A 491 1.08 3.38 -19.09
C SER A 491 2.26 2.63 -18.47
N ASP A 492 2.26 1.31 -18.49
CA ASP A 492 3.36 0.52 -17.93
C ASP A 492 4.58 0.59 -18.86
N VAL A 493 4.34 0.37 -20.16
CA VAL A 493 5.39 0.23 -21.17
C VAL A 493 6.12 1.55 -21.45
N MET A 494 5.42 2.69 -21.45
CA MET A 494 6.05 3.98 -21.75
C MET A 494 7.05 4.44 -20.68
N ASN A 495 6.98 3.88 -19.46
CA ASN A 495 7.87 4.22 -18.35
C ASN A 495 9.06 3.24 -18.20
N LEU A 496 9.16 2.20 -19.03
CA LEU A 496 10.20 1.17 -18.89
C LEU A 496 11.61 1.67 -19.23
N GLY A 497 11.72 2.57 -20.22
CA GLY A 497 13.02 2.90 -20.81
C GLY A 497 13.84 3.95 -20.07
N GLY A 498 13.26 4.66 -19.09
CA GLY A 498 13.89 5.82 -18.46
C GLY A 498 13.67 7.12 -19.26
N LEU A 499 14.55 8.10 -19.07
CA LEU A 499 14.40 9.47 -19.59
C LEU A 499 15.72 9.99 -20.16
N GLY A 500 15.66 10.64 -21.32
CA GLY A 500 16.83 11.21 -21.98
C GLY A 500 17.89 10.16 -22.28
N ALA A 501 19.13 10.43 -21.86
CA ALA A 501 20.26 9.51 -22.03
C ALA A 501 20.25 8.33 -21.05
N PHE A 502 19.43 8.38 -19.99
CA PHE A 502 19.50 7.46 -18.86
C PHE A 502 18.45 6.36 -18.94
N SER A 503 18.90 5.10 -18.86
CA SER A 503 18.01 3.97 -18.63
C SER A 503 17.25 4.14 -17.31
N ALA A 504 16.18 3.37 -17.08
CA ALA A 504 15.48 3.41 -15.80
C ALA A 504 16.41 3.07 -14.60
N THR A 505 17.39 2.20 -14.82
CA THR A 505 18.41 1.85 -13.82
C THR A 505 19.41 2.99 -13.59
N ASP A 506 19.97 3.56 -14.66
CA ASP A 506 20.95 4.65 -14.53
C ASP A 506 20.32 5.93 -13.98
N LEU A 507 19.07 6.20 -14.34
CA LEU A 507 18.34 7.36 -13.83
C LEU A 507 18.19 7.28 -12.31
N ARG A 508 17.88 6.10 -11.75
CA ARG A 508 17.86 5.92 -10.28
C ARG A 508 19.22 6.18 -9.65
N LYS A 509 20.31 5.79 -10.31
CA LYS A 509 21.68 6.03 -9.83
C LYS A 509 22.03 7.52 -9.80
N VAL A 510 21.68 8.26 -10.85
CA VAL A 510 21.92 9.72 -10.97
C VAL A 510 21.04 10.54 -10.03
N LEU A 511 19.87 10.01 -9.65
CA LEU A 511 18.95 10.65 -8.72
C LEU A 511 19.22 10.29 -7.25
N ALA A 512 20.25 9.50 -6.95
CA ALA A 512 20.57 9.11 -5.58
C ALA A 512 20.82 10.35 -4.69
N GLY A 513 20.28 10.33 -3.48
CA GLY A 513 20.32 11.44 -2.53
C GLY A 513 19.39 12.61 -2.85
N LYS A 514 18.56 12.52 -3.89
CA LYS A 514 17.56 13.53 -4.23
C LYS A 514 16.16 13.03 -3.92
N ASN A 515 15.36 13.87 -3.30
CA ASN A 515 13.97 13.57 -3.00
C ASN A 515 13.11 13.96 -4.20
N VAL A 516 13.16 13.19 -5.29
CA VAL A 516 12.36 13.43 -6.51
C VAL A 516 11.76 12.14 -7.04
N GLY A 517 10.55 12.23 -7.60
CA GLY A 517 9.92 11.12 -8.31
C GLY A 517 8.86 11.63 -9.28
N LEU A 518 8.82 11.05 -10.48
CA LEU A 518 7.86 11.37 -11.53
C LEU A 518 7.35 10.07 -12.16
N LYS A 519 6.04 9.96 -12.35
CA LYS A 519 5.41 8.87 -13.08
C LYS A 519 4.35 9.42 -14.02
N ALA A 520 4.49 9.12 -15.31
CA ALA A 520 3.49 9.46 -16.31
C ALA A 520 2.47 8.32 -16.47
N SER A 521 1.24 8.65 -16.86
CA SER A 521 0.17 7.70 -17.15
C SER A 521 -0.79 8.23 -18.21
N ILE A 522 -1.35 7.33 -19.00
CA ILE A 522 -2.41 7.58 -19.97
C ILE A 522 -3.61 6.72 -19.57
N SER A 523 -4.64 7.38 -19.06
CA SER A 523 -5.97 6.82 -18.81
C SER A 523 -6.85 6.95 -20.06
N THR A 524 -8.08 6.45 -20.02
CA THR A 524 -9.01 6.59 -21.15
C THR A 524 -9.30 8.05 -21.48
N GLN A 525 -9.51 8.91 -20.49
CA GLN A 525 -9.95 10.30 -20.71
C GLN A 525 -8.82 11.33 -20.58
N MET A 526 -7.68 10.97 -20.00
CA MET A 526 -6.60 11.91 -19.69
C MET A 526 -5.22 11.28 -19.88
N GLU A 527 -4.28 12.10 -20.33
CA GLU A 527 -2.85 11.90 -20.13
C GLU A 527 -2.37 12.76 -18.96
N SER A 528 -1.48 12.22 -18.13
CA SER A 528 -1.07 12.85 -16.89
C SER A 528 0.35 12.47 -16.47
N ALA A 529 0.97 13.31 -15.66
CA ALA A 529 2.17 12.97 -14.92
C ALA A 529 2.04 13.42 -13.47
N THR A 530 2.36 12.55 -12.52
CA THR A 530 2.28 12.85 -11.09
C THR A 530 3.63 12.62 -10.43
N GLY A 531 3.92 13.38 -9.38
CA GLY A 531 5.22 13.29 -8.74
C GLY A 531 5.33 14.10 -7.47
N SER A 532 6.53 14.09 -6.90
CA SER A 532 6.89 14.92 -5.76
C SER A 532 8.35 15.32 -5.82
N SER A 533 8.68 16.43 -5.17
CA SER A 533 10.05 16.88 -4.96
C SER A 533 10.22 17.52 -3.58
N SER A 534 11.45 17.55 -3.07
CA SER A 534 11.82 18.54 -2.06
C SER A 534 11.99 19.93 -2.71
N PRO A 535 11.88 21.03 -1.94
CA PRO A 535 12.17 22.36 -2.47
C PRO A 535 13.61 22.50 -3.00
N LYS A 536 14.59 21.82 -2.38
CA LYS A 536 15.99 21.86 -2.83
C LYS A 536 16.21 21.13 -4.16
N ASP A 537 15.38 20.13 -4.48
CA ASP A 537 15.55 19.29 -5.67
C ASP A 537 14.59 19.68 -6.83
N ILE A 538 13.85 20.79 -6.69
CA ILE A 538 12.80 21.19 -7.65
C ILE A 538 13.33 21.40 -9.08
N GLU A 539 14.56 21.90 -9.26
CA GLU A 539 15.16 22.01 -10.58
C GLU A 539 15.39 20.64 -11.21
N THR A 540 15.93 19.67 -10.45
CA THR A 540 16.10 18.30 -10.94
C THR A 540 14.75 17.69 -11.30
N PHE A 541 13.73 17.89 -10.47
CA PHE A 541 12.38 17.42 -10.76
C PHE A 541 11.82 18.00 -12.07
N LEU A 542 11.99 19.31 -12.30
CA LEU A 542 11.53 19.96 -13.52
C LEU A 542 12.31 19.52 -14.77
N GLN A 543 13.58 19.10 -14.61
CA GLN A 543 14.33 18.44 -15.68
C GLN A 543 13.70 17.08 -16.04
N LEU A 544 13.23 16.30 -15.06
CA LEU A 544 12.50 15.06 -15.32
C LEU A 544 11.17 15.32 -16.04
N VAL A 545 10.43 16.35 -15.60
CA VAL A 545 9.20 16.78 -16.29
C VAL A 545 9.50 17.17 -17.73
N TYR A 546 10.55 17.95 -17.97
CA TYR A 546 10.95 18.33 -19.32
C TYR A 546 11.27 17.11 -20.19
N LEU A 547 12.10 16.18 -19.68
CA LEU A 547 12.49 14.97 -20.40
C LEU A 547 11.31 14.04 -20.67
N GLN A 548 10.31 13.98 -19.78
CA GLN A 548 9.10 13.19 -19.99
C GLN A 548 8.34 13.63 -21.26
N PHE A 549 8.35 14.93 -21.56
CA PHE A 549 7.67 15.50 -22.73
C PHE A 549 8.55 15.50 -23.99
N THR A 550 9.88 15.63 -23.84
CA THR A 550 10.78 15.81 -24.99
C THR A 550 11.60 14.58 -25.36
N SER A 551 11.81 13.66 -24.43
CA SER A 551 12.82 12.61 -24.56
C SER A 551 12.48 11.33 -23.77
N MET A 552 11.29 10.77 -24.02
CA MET A 552 10.97 9.42 -23.54
C MET A 552 11.90 8.40 -24.19
N ARG A 553 12.67 7.70 -23.37
CA ARG A 553 13.66 6.72 -23.82
C ARG A 553 13.00 5.38 -24.11
N THR A 554 13.49 4.70 -25.15
CA THR A 554 13.12 3.32 -25.48
C THR A 554 14.16 2.35 -24.93
N ASP A 555 13.71 1.17 -24.49
CA ASP A 555 14.57 0.09 -23.99
C ASP A 555 13.94 -1.27 -24.33
N GLU A 556 14.50 -1.92 -25.34
CA GLU A 556 14.01 -3.21 -25.87
C GLU A 556 14.18 -4.35 -24.87
N GLU A 557 15.22 -4.32 -24.01
CA GLU A 557 15.44 -5.37 -23.02
C GLU A 557 14.43 -5.27 -21.89
N ALA A 558 14.21 -4.05 -21.39
CA ALA A 558 13.20 -3.79 -20.38
C ALA A 558 11.79 -4.14 -20.90
N PHE A 559 11.49 -3.84 -22.17
CA PHE A 559 10.23 -4.23 -22.80
C PHE A 559 10.08 -5.75 -22.91
N LYS A 560 11.08 -6.47 -23.40
CA LYS A 560 11.06 -7.95 -23.45
C LYS A 560 10.85 -8.56 -22.06
N SER A 561 11.52 -8.00 -21.05
CA SER A 561 11.36 -8.44 -19.67
C SER A 561 9.93 -8.18 -19.16
N TYR A 562 9.37 -6.99 -19.41
CA TYR A 562 7.96 -6.70 -19.10
C TYR A 562 7.02 -7.71 -19.76
N MET A 563 7.18 -7.98 -21.05
CA MET A 563 6.35 -8.95 -21.78
C MET A 563 6.44 -10.35 -21.18
N ALA A 564 7.66 -10.81 -20.83
CA ALA A 564 7.86 -12.11 -20.20
C ALA A 564 7.18 -12.20 -18.82
N ARG A 565 7.27 -11.14 -18.00
CA ARG A 565 6.62 -11.07 -16.68
C ARG A 565 5.10 -11.02 -16.77
N THR A 566 4.56 -10.17 -17.65
CA THR A 566 3.13 -10.04 -17.87
C THR A 566 2.56 -11.35 -18.41
N LYS A 567 3.28 -12.01 -19.33
CA LYS A 567 2.94 -13.36 -19.78
C LYS A 567 2.88 -14.33 -18.60
N ALA A 568 3.95 -14.43 -17.80
CA ALA A 568 3.98 -15.32 -16.64
C ALA A 568 2.82 -15.06 -15.66
N SER A 569 2.46 -13.80 -15.42
CA SER A 569 1.32 -13.42 -14.56
C SER A 569 -0.05 -13.81 -15.16
N LEU A 570 -0.18 -13.86 -16.49
CA LEU A 570 -1.45 -14.18 -17.15
C LEU A 570 -1.67 -15.68 -17.32
N VAL A 571 -0.60 -16.49 -17.42
CA VAL A 571 -0.70 -17.94 -17.71
C VAL A 571 -1.66 -18.67 -16.77
N ASN A 572 -1.64 -18.35 -15.47
CA ASN A 572 -2.48 -18.99 -14.46
C ASN A 572 -3.62 -18.13 -13.95
N SER A 573 -3.83 -16.94 -14.51
CA SER A 573 -4.87 -16.04 -14.00
C SER A 573 -6.25 -16.70 -13.98
N GLU A 574 -6.55 -17.59 -14.94
CA GLU A 574 -7.81 -18.35 -15.00
C GLU A 574 -7.99 -19.37 -13.87
N ALA A 575 -6.91 -19.81 -13.21
CA ALA A 575 -6.98 -20.73 -12.08
C ALA A 575 -7.63 -20.06 -10.86
N GLU A 576 -7.43 -18.74 -10.70
CA GLU A 576 -8.08 -17.95 -9.66
C GLU A 576 -9.57 -17.77 -9.97
N PRO A 577 -10.49 -18.20 -9.08
CA PRO A 577 -11.92 -18.05 -9.31
C PRO A 577 -12.37 -16.60 -9.52
N MET A 578 -11.71 -15.66 -8.84
CA MET A 578 -12.02 -14.23 -8.90
C MET A 578 -11.71 -13.58 -10.26
N THR A 579 -10.80 -14.14 -11.06
CA THR A 579 -10.52 -13.65 -12.42
C THR A 579 -11.73 -13.77 -13.32
N ALA A 580 -12.31 -14.97 -13.42
CA ALA A 580 -13.50 -15.23 -14.24
C ALA A 580 -14.70 -14.40 -13.77
N PHE A 581 -14.80 -14.19 -12.46
CA PHE A 581 -15.84 -13.36 -11.88
C PHE A 581 -15.70 -11.88 -12.25
N SER A 582 -14.50 -11.31 -12.07
CA SER A 582 -14.20 -9.91 -12.45
C SER A 582 -14.41 -9.67 -13.94
N ASP A 583 -13.98 -10.62 -14.78
CA ASP A 583 -14.21 -10.58 -16.23
C ASP A 583 -15.68 -10.51 -16.60
N THR A 584 -16.48 -11.36 -15.96
CA THR A 584 -17.92 -11.42 -16.21
C THR A 584 -18.59 -10.11 -15.79
N ILE A 585 -18.20 -9.54 -14.64
CA ILE A 585 -18.67 -8.22 -14.21
C ILE A 585 -18.36 -7.17 -15.28
N GLN A 586 -17.11 -7.06 -15.75
CA GLN A 586 -16.71 -6.07 -16.75
C GLN A 586 -17.45 -6.27 -18.08
N ALA A 587 -17.56 -7.52 -18.55
CA ALA A 587 -18.24 -7.87 -19.79
C ALA A 587 -19.74 -7.54 -19.75
N VAL A 588 -20.40 -7.85 -18.64
CA VAL A 588 -21.84 -7.59 -18.45
C VAL A 588 -22.07 -6.09 -18.26
N LEU A 589 -21.34 -5.46 -17.34
CA LEU A 589 -21.52 -4.06 -16.98
C LEU A 589 -21.26 -3.15 -18.17
N TYR A 590 -20.21 -3.40 -18.97
CA TYR A 590 -19.86 -2.55 -20.10
C TYR A 590 -20.17 -3.18 -21.46
N LYS A 591 -21.05 -4.19 -21.52
CA LYS A 591 -21.52 -4.81 -22.78
C LYS A 591 -20.38 -5.23 -23.71
N ASN A 592 -19.36 -5.88 -23.15
CA ASN A 592 -18.14 -6.29 -23.87
C ASN A 592 -17.36 -5.14 -24.54
N ASN A 593 -17.45 -3.91 -24.02
CA ASN A 593 -16.64 -2.80 -24.50
C ASN A 593 -15.14 -3.14 -24.39
N VAL A 594 -14.43 -3.02 -25.51
CA VAL A 594 -13.02 -3.39 -25.62
C VAL A 594 -12.11 -2.59 -24.68
N TYR A 595 -12.48 -1.36 -24.34
CA TYR A 595 -11.76 -0.52 -23.36
C TYR A 595 -11.94 -1.00 -21.92
N ALA A 596 -13.02 -1.72 -21.58
CA ALA A 596 -13.27 -2.28 -20.25
C ALA A 596 -12.71 -3.70 -20.06
N LYS A 597 -12.55 -4.47 -21.15
CA LYS A 597 -12.01 -5.85 -21.08
C LYS A 597 -10.61 -5.88 -20.45
N ARG A 598 -10.30 -6.90 -19.65
CA ARG A 598 -8.94 -7.09 -19.16
C ARG A 598 -7.97 -7.44 -20.30
N LEU A 599 -6.68 -7.32 -20.01
CA LEU A 599 -5.63 -7.86 -20.85
C LEU A 599 -5.67 -9.40 -20.82
N THR A 600 -5.57 -10.04 -21.98
CA THR A 600 -5.47 -11.50 -22.12
C THR A 600 -4.14 -11.88 -22.78
N MET A 601 -3.77 -13.16 -22.71
CA MET A 601 -2.57 -13.67 -23.37
C MET A 601 -2.56 -13.37 -24.88
N GLN A 602 -3.70 -13.59 -25.56
CA GLN A 602 -3.84 -13.34 -26.99
C GLN A 602 -3.71 -11.86 -27.36
N MET A 603 -4.13 -10.96 -26.47
CA MET A 603 -3.92 -9.52 -26.65
C MET A 603 -2.46 -9.15 -26.44
N LEU A 604 -1.81 -9.75 -25.44
CA LEU A 604 -0.41 -9.52 -25.14
C LEU A 604 0.49 -9.87 -26.35
N ASP A 605 0.23 -10.96 -27.06
CA ASP A 605 1.00 -11.36 -28.25
C ASP A 605 0.94 -10.34 -29.42
N LYS A 606 -0.03 -9.41 -29.39
CA LYS A 606 -0.20 -8.35 -30.42
C LYS A 606 0.36 -6.99 -30.00
N VAL A 607 0.88 -6.88 -28.78
CA VAL A 607 1.46 -5.64 -28.27
C VAL A 607 2.71 -5.26 -29.09
N ASN A 608 2.78 -4.01 -29.54
CA ASN A 608 3.86 -3.48 -30.34
C ASN A 608 4.54 -2.30 -29.63
N TYR A 609 5.82 -2.49 -29.28
CA TYR A 609 6.55 -1.50 -28.48
C TYR A 609 6.76 -0.17 -29.20
N ALA A 610 7.23 -0.20 -30.44
CA ALA A 610 7.46 1.01 -31.23
C ALA A 610 6.17 1.83 -31.37
N LYS A 611 5.04 1.15 -31.61
CA LYS A 611 3.73 1.80 -31.70
C LYS A 611 3.29 2.40 -30.37
N ILE A 612 3.50 1.71 -29.25
CA ILE A 612 3.24 2.26 -27.92
C ILE A 612 4.02 3.56 -27.69
N MET A 613 5.32 3.55 -28.00
CA MET A 613 6.18 4.71 -27.78
C MET A 613 5.83 5.88 -28.70
N GLU A 614 5.43 5.60 -29.95
CA GLU A 614 4.86 6.60 -30.86
C GLU A 614 3.59 7.23 -30.27
N LEU A 615 2.64 6.41 -29.82
CA LEU A 615 1.37 6.85 -29.25
C LEU A 615 1.58 7.66 -27.96
N ALA A 616 2.43 7.18 -27.05
CA ALA A 616 2.73 7.87 -25.80
C ALA A 616 3.37 9.23 -26.05
N LYS A 617 4.38 9.31 -26.94
CA LYS A 617 5.00 10.58 -27.33
C LYS A 617 3.98 11.55 -27.94
N ALA A 618 3.07 11.05 -28.78
CA ALA A 618 2.02 11.86 -29.39
C ALA A 618 1.02 12.43 -28.36
N ARG A 619 0.81 11.79 -27.21
CA ARG A 619 -0.04 12.32 -26.12
C ARG A 619 0.64 13.38 -25.27
N PHE A 620 1.97 13.36 -25.18
CA PHE A 620 2.74 14.38 -24.46
C PHE A 620 3.31 15.48 -25.39
N ALA A 621 2.95 15.48 -26.67
CA ALA A 621 3.53 16.40 -27.66
C ALA A 621 3.00 17.85 -27.60
N ASN A 622 1.88 18.10 -26.90
CA ASN A 622 1.26 19.43 -26.82
C ASN A 622 1.11 19.92 -25.38
N ALA A 623 2.12 20.61 -24.85
CA ALA A 623 2.05 21.17 -23.50
C ALA A 623 1.01 22.30 -23.34
N ALA A 624 0.48 22.89 -24.43
CA ALA A 624 -0.58 23.90 -24.33
C ALA A 624 -1.90 23.34 -23.76
N ASP A 625 -2.07 22.02 -23.78
CA ASP A 625 -3.26 21.33 -23.26
C ASP A 625 -3.13 20.93 -21.80
N PHE A 626 -1.91 21.01 -21.27
CA PHE A 626 -1.62 20.62 -19.91
C PHE A 626 -1.86 21.75 -18.91
N THR A 627 -2.43 21.37 -17.78
CA THR A 627 -2.36 22.12 -16.53
C THR A 627 -1.34 21.46 -15.61
N PHE A 628 -0.35 22.23 -15.17
CA PHE A 628 0.72 21.83 -14.26
C PHE A 628 0.46 22.40 -12.86
N THR A 629 0.15 21.55 -11.90
CA THR A 629 -0.24 21.91 -10.54
C THR A 629 0.89 21.59 -9.55
N PHE A 630 1.30 22.58 -8.77
CA PHE A 630 2.28 22.46 -7.68
C PHE A 630 1.62 22.79 -6.35
N VAL A 631 1.70 21.89 -5.37
CA VAL A 631 1.13 22.07 -4.03
C VAL A 631 2.13 21.69 -2.95
N GLY A 632 2.43 22.58 -2.01
CA GLY A 632 3.35 22.29 -0.91
C GLY A 632 4.17 23.50 -0.49
N ASN A 633 5.38 23.26 0.04
CA ASN A 633 6.35 24.32 0.31
C ASN A 633 7.03 24.78 -0.99
N VAL A 634 6.28 25.50 -1.80
CA VAL A 634 6.71 26.04 -3.08
C VAL A 634 6.81 27.56 -2.98
N ASP A 635 7.98 28.10 -3.31
CA ASP A 635 8.18 29.54 -3.46
C ASP A 635 7.94 29.94 -4.93
N PRO A 636 6.88 30.71 -5.24
CA PRO A 636 6.64 31.19 -6.59
C PRO A 636 7.82 31.97 -7.19
N ALA A 637 8.60 32.70 -6.38
CA ALA A 637 9.73 33.47 -6.86
C ALA A 637 10.87 32.57 -7.37
N THR A 638 11.18 31.49 -6.65
CA THR A 638 12.17 30.49 -7.07
C THR A 638 11.63 29.60 -8.21
N LEU A 639 10.33 29.29 -8.19
CA LEU A 639 9.71 28.40 -9.18
C LEU A 639 9.59 29.06 -10.56
N LYS A 640 9.28 30.36 -10.63
CA LYS A 640 9.03 31.09 -11.88
C LYS A 640 10.14 30.92 -12.94
N PRO A 641 11.43 31.20 -12.66
CA PRO A 641 12.48 31.02 -13.67
C PRO A 641 12.62 29.56 -14.10
N LEU A 642 12.38 28.59 -13.21
CA LEU A 642 12.46 27.17 -13.56
C LEU A 642 11.27 26.73 -14.43
N VAL A 643 10.07 27.26 -14.17
CA VAL A 643 8.89 27.03 -15.01
C VAL A 643 9.08 27.65 -16.40
N GLU A 644 9.63 28.86 -16.49
CA GLU A 644 9.97 29.48 -17.77
C GLU A 644 11.00 28.66 -18.55
N LYS A 645 12.00 28.11 -17.85
CA LYS A 645 13.05 27.29 -18.44
C LYS A 645 12.56 25.91 -18.88
N TYR A 646 11.78 25.20 -18.08
CA TYR A 646 11.47 23.77 -18.28
C TYR A 646 10.03 23.45 -18.67
N ILE A 647 9.06 24.35 -18.45
CA ILE A 647 7.66 24.12 -18.84
C ILE A 647 7.27 25.03 -20.00
N ALA A 648 7.60 26.32 -19.95
CA ALA A 648 7.27 27.26 -21.02
C ALA A 648 8.05 27.01 -22.33
N SER A 649 9.10 26.20 -22.26
CA SER A 649 9.91 25.74 -23.39
C SER A 649 9.45 24.41 -24.00
N LEU A 650 8.46 23.74 -23.38
CA LEU A 650 7.94 22.47 -23.88
C LEU A 650 7.27 22.65 -25.26
N PRO A 651 7.35 21.62 -26.13
CA PRO A 651 6.61 21.57 -27.39
C PRO A 651 5.12 21.84 -27.17
N ALA A 652 4.55 22.73 -27.95
CA ALA A 652 3.16 23.13 -27.82
C ALA A 652 2.60 23.70 -29.12
N ASP A 653 1.31 23.48 -29.34
CA ASP A 653 0.51 24.07 -30.40
C ASP A 653 -0.79 24.60 -29.79
N LYS A 654 -0.85 25.92 -29.56
CA LYS A 654 -2.01 26.59 -28.94
C LYS A 654 -3.29 26.45 -29.75
N THR A 655 -3.17 26.14 -31.04
CA THR A 655 -4.31 26.04 -31.96
C THR A 655 -4.97 24.66 -31.95
N LYS A 656 -4.29 23.66 -31.39
CA LYS A 656 -4.73 22.25 -31.40
C LYS A 656 -5.05 21.75 -30.00
N LYS A 657 -5.94 22.45 -29.30
CA LYS A 657 -6.40 21.98 -28.00
C LYS A 657 -7.31 20.77 -28.14
N GLU A 658 -6.93 19.68 -27.53
CA GLU A 658 -7.66 18.42 -27.60
C GLU A 658 -8.66 18.25 -26.44
N ASN A 659 -9.59 17.32 -26.65
CA ASN A 659 -10.54 16.89 -25.64
C ASN A 659 -10.80 15.39 -25.81
N TRP A 660 -11.18 14.70 -24.74
CA TRP A 660 -11.52 13.27 -24.77
C TRP A 660 -12.65 12.99 -25.78
N LYS A 661 -12.70 11.76 -26.29
CA LYS A 661 -13.79 11.24 -27.12
C LYS A 661 -14.56 10.16 -26.36
N ASP A 662 -15.88 10.12 -26.58
CA ASP A 662 -16.69 9.04 -26.02
C ASP A 662 -16.41 7.70 -26.71
N VAL A 663 -15.99 6.73 -25.91
CA VAL A 663 -15.68 5.36 -26.32
C VAL A 663 -16.79 4.36 -25.97
N GLY A 664 -17.95 4.85 -25.52
CA GLY A 664 -19.12 4.02 -25.24
C GLY A 664 -19.05 3.22 -23.95
N LEU A 665 -18.30 3.70 -22.95
CA LEU A 665 -18.15 3.05 -21.64
C LEU A 665 -19.36 3.32 -20.72
N TYR A 666 -20.54 2.96 -21.21
CA TYR A 666 -21.80 3.08 -20.48
C TYR A 666 -22.15 1.78 -19.77
N PRO A 667 -22.51 1.83 -18.48
CA PRO A 667 -23.10 0.69 -17.79
C PRO A 667 -24.33 0.14 -18.54
N ALA A 668 -24.53 -1.17 -18.46
CA ALA A 668 -25.69 -1.85 -19.02
C ALA A 668 -26.97 -1.38 -18.32
N LYS A 669 -28.06 -1.26 -19.09
CA LYS A 669 -29.37 -0.82 -18.60
C LYS A 669 -30.25 -2.01 -18.26
N GLY A 670 -31.16 -1.81 -17.30
CA GLY A 670 -32.12 -2.83 -16.86
C GLY A 670 -31.57 -3.73 -15.75
N LYS A 671 -32.42 -4.63 -15.25
CA LYS A 671 -32.04 -5.62 -14.23
C LYS A 671 -31.34 -6.80 -14.90
N ILE A 672 -30.05 -6.94 -14.64
CA ILE A 672 -29.25 -8.07 -15.13
C ILE A 672 -28.78 -8.87 -13.92
N VAL A 673 -29.13 -10.15 -13.88
CA VAL A 673 -28.65 -11.08 -12.86
C VAL A 673 -27.84 -12.17 -13.54
N LYS A 674 -26.63 -12.40 -13.04
CA LYS A 674 -25.76 -13.48 -13.49
C LYS A 674 -25.35 -14.32 -12.29
N HIS A 675 -25.46 -15.64 -12.46
CA HIS A 675 -24.96 -16.63 -11.53
C HIS A 675 -23.90 -17.45 -12.26
N PHE A 676 -22.83 -17.75 -11.56
CA PHE A 676 -21.75 -18.60 -12.03
C PHE A 676 -21.36 -19.49 -10.85
N ASP A 677 -21.11 -20.75 -11.15
CA ASP A 677 -20.60 -21.70 -10.19
C ASP A 677 -19.21 -22.10 -10.67
N LYS A 678 -18.24 -22.02 -9.78
CA LYS A 678 -16.88 -22.49 -10.03
C LYS A 678 -16.44 -23.28 -8.81
N GLU A 679 -15.79 -24.42 -9.06
CA GLU A 679 -15.24 -25.22 -7.97
C GLU A 679 -14.19 -24.40 -7.20
N MET A 680 -14.26 -24.46 -5.88
CA MET A 680 -13.35 -23.76 -4.98
C MET A 680 -12.89 -24.70 -3.87
N LYS A 681 -11.61 -24.61 -3.49
CA LYS A 681 -11.05 -25.36 -2.35
C LYS A 681 -11.66 -24.95 -1.03
N THR A 682 -11.98 -23.66 -0.88
CA THR A 682 -12.76 -23.15 0.24
C THR A 682 -14.11 -22.69 -0.29
N PRO A 683 -15.18 -23.50 -0.12
CA PRO A 683 -16.51 -23.13 -0.61
C PRO A 683 -16.99 -21.81 0.00
N LYS A 684 -17.40 -20.87 -0.85
CA LYS A 684 -18.04 -19.61 -0.47
C LYS A 684 -18.90 -19.08 -1.61
N ALA A 685 -19.83 -18.19 -1.29
CA ALA A 685 -20.52 -17.37 -2.26
C ALA A 685 -20.00 -15.94 -2.17
N THR A 686 -19.59 -15.38 -3.31
CA THR A 686 -19.20 -13.97 -3.46
C THR A 686 -20.29 -13.24 -4.24
N ILE A 687 -20.80 -12.14 -3.67
CA ILE A 687 -21.93 -11.39 -4.21
C ILE A 687 -21.51 -9.95 -4.46
N TYR A 688 -21.85 -9.41 -5.64
CA TYR A 688 -21.78 -7.98 -5.93
C TYR A 688 -23.05 -7.51 -6.62
N ASN A 689 -23.61 -6.41 -6.14
CA ASN A 689 -24.76 -5.73 -6.72
C ASN A 689 -24.38 -4.33 -7.15
N PHE A 690 -24.71 -3.98 -8.38
CA PHE A 690 -24.42 -2.68 -8.98
C PHE A 690 -25.74 -1.96 -9.28
N TYR A 691 -25.88 -0.75 -8.76
CA TYR A 691 -26.93 0.19 -9.15
C TYR A 691 -26.25 1.36 -9.84
N THR A 692 -26.69 1.64 -11.06
CA THR A 692 -26.18 2.76 -11.84
C THR A 692 -27.33 3.63 -12.29
N GLY A 693 -27.05 4.93 -12.44
CA GLY A 693 -28.04 5.88 -12.89
C GLY A 693 -27.42 7.22 -13.20
N LYS A 694 -28.24 8.15 -13.69
CA LYS A 694 -27.80 9.52 -13.98
C LYS A 694 -27.80 10.34 -12.70
N LEU A 695 -26.72 11.07 -12.48
CA LEU A 695 -26.60 12.02 -11.37
C LEU A 695 -25.61 13.12 -11.79
N PRO A 696 -25.99 14.40 -11.73
CA PRO A 696 -25.08 15.49 -12.08
C PRO A 696 -23.79 15.43 -11.27
N TYR A 697 -22.64 15.68 -11.91
CA TYR A 697 -21.35 15.71 -11.21
C TYR A 697 -21.16 17.07 -10.53
N THR A 698 -21.62 17.19 -9.29
CA THR A 698 -21.51 18.40 -8.46
C THR A 698 -20.82 18.07 -7.14
N VAL A 699 -20.25 19.09 -6.49
CA VAL A 699 -19.64 18.93 -5.15
C VAL A 699 -20.67 18.36 -4.17
N GLU A 700 -21.89 18.90 -4.19
CA GLU A 700 -23.00 18.40 -3.39
C GLU A 700 -23.27 16.91 -3.61
N ASN A 701 -23.41 16.46 -4.87
CA ASN A 701 -23.66 15.06 -5.17
C ASN A 701 -22.48 14.15 -4.80
N THR A 702 -21.24 14.63 -4.90
CA THR A 702 -20.08 13.86 -4.42
C THR A 702 -20.07 13.70 -2.90
N ILE A 703 -20.51 14.71 -2.15
CA ILE A 703 -20.67 14.65 -0.69
C ILE A 703 -21.83 13.70 -0.34
N LEU A 704 -22.99 13.84 -0.99
CA LEU A 704 -24.14 12.96 -0.78
C LEU A 704 -23.83 11.50 -1.11
N ALA A 705 -23.02 11.25 -2.14
CA ALA A 705 -22.53 9.93 -2.48
C ALA A 705 -21.68 9.32 -1.35
N ASP A 706 -20.72 10.08 -0.81
CA ASP A 706 -19.93 9.63 0.34
C ASP A 706 -20.82 9.39 1.58
N MET A 707 -21.76 10.29 1.87
CA MET A 707 -22.73 10.10 2.95
C MET A 707 -23.54 8.81 2.76
N MET A 708 -24.06 8.56 1.56
CA MET A 708 -24.84 7.37 1.25
C MET A 708 -24.00 6.08 1.40
N LYS A 709 -22.74 6.11 0.98
CA LYS A 709 -21.80 5.00 1.23
C LYS A 709 -21.69 4.71 2.72
N GLN A 710 -21.51 5.76 3.53
CA GLN A 710 -21.36 5.60 4.98
C GLN A 710 -22.65 5.17 5.69
N VAL A 711 -23.83 5.56 5.19
CA VAL A 711 -25.11 5.04 5.67
C VAL A 711 -25.15 3.53 5.52
N PHE A 712 -24.84 3.03 4.31
CA PHE A 712 -24.90 1.60 4.05
C PHE A 712 -23.75 0.81 4.69
N ASP A 713 -22.58 1.42 4.96
CA ASP A 713 -21.58 0.82 5.85
C ASP A 713 -22.22 0.49 7.22
N ILE A 714 -22.88 1.47 7.86
CA ILE A 714 -23.46 1.31 9.20
C ILE A 714 -24.61 0.30 9.16
N VAL A 715 -25.54 0.47 8.21
CA VAL A 715 -26.73 -0.38 8.09
C VAL A 715 -26.33 -1.83 7.84
N PHE A 716 -25.45 -2.11 6.89
CA PHE A 716 -25.06 -3.49 6.58
C PHE A 716 -24.14 -4.10 7.64
N ASN A 717 -23.27 -3.30 8.28
CA ASN A 717 -22.49 -3.82 9.40
C ASN A 717 -23.44 -4.29 10.51
N LYS A 718 -24.40 -3.47 10.93
CA LYS A 718 -25.37 -3.84 11.95
C LYS A 718 -26.22 -5.06 11.53
N THR A 719 -26.84 -5.00 10.36
CA THR A 719 -27.90 -5.94 10.00
C THR A 719 -27.41 -7.23 9.34
N ILE A 720 -26.27 -7.22 8.67
CA ILE A 720 -25.76 -8.38 7.92
C ILE A 720 -24.57 -9.01 8.64
N ARG A 721 -23.64 -8.21 9.19
CA ARG A 721 -22.52 -8.72 9.98
C ARG A 721 -22.95 -9.08 11.40
N GLU A 722 -23.48 -8.14 12.19
CA GLU A 722 -23.78 -8.39 13.60
C GLU A 722 -25.02 -9.27 13.82
N GLU A 723 -26.16 -8.90 13.24
CA GLU A 723 -27.44 -9.58 13.49
C GLU A 723 -27.50 -10.96 12.83
N GLU A 724 -27.08 -11.06 11.57
CA GLU A 724 -27.18 -12.30 10.79
C GLU A 724 -25.93 -13.19 10.91
N GLN A 725 -24.78 -12.66 11.35
CA GLN A 725 -23.52 -13.38 11.55
C GLN A 725 -23.07 -14.17 10.31
N GLY A 726 -23.51 -13.74 9.14
CA GLY A 726 -23.38 -14.49 7.89
C GLY A 726 -22.25 -14.00 7.01
N THR A 727 -21.54 -12.94 7.41
CA THR A 727 -20.42 -12.41 6.65
C THR A 727 -19.39 -11.76 7.58
N TYR A 728 -18.14 -11.72 7.14
CA TYR A 728 -17.10 -10.92 7.80
C TYR A 728 -17.39 -9.41 7.72
N GLY A 729 -17.99 -8.97 6.61
CA GLY A 729 -18.35 -7.58 6.38
C GLY A 729 -18.89 -7.35 4.97
N VAL A 730 -19.63 -6.26 4.80
CA VAL A 730 -20.16 -5.84 3.50
C VAL A 730 -19.36 -4.65 2.99
N GLY A 731 -18.70 -4.83 1.85
CA GLY A 731 -18.02 -3.75 1.16
C GLY A 731 -19.05 -2.89 0.44
N VAL A 732 -19.06 -1.59 0.73
CA VAL A 732 -19.91 -0.60 0.06
C VAL A 732 -19.05 0.43 -0.65
N SER A 733 -19.43 0.79 -1.87
CA SER A 733 -18.86 1.89 -2.63
C SER A 733 -19.97 2.72 -3.25
N MET A 734 -19.82 4.04 -3.25
CA MET A 734 -20.67 4.96 -3.98
C MET A 734 -19.75 5.97 -4.65
N SER A 735 -19.95 6.16 -5.95
CA SER A 735 -19.15 7.11 -6.74
C SER A 735 -20.05 7.92 -7.65
N VAL A 736 -19.65 9.16 -7.90
CA VAL A 736 -20.21 10.02 -8.95
C VAL A 736 -19.12 10.24 -9.98
N SER A 737 -19.46 10.05 -11.25
CA SER A 737 -18.51 10.11 -12.36
C SER A 737 -18.94 11.21 -13.32
N TYR A 738 -17.96 11.94 -13.86
CA TYR A 738 -18.19 12.93 -14.93
C TYR A 738 -18.16 12.28 -16.32
N TYR A 739 -17.34 11.23 -16.50
CA TYR A 739 -17.15 10.53 -17.77
C TYR A 739 -17.76 9.12 -17.77
N PRO A 740 -18.18 8.61 -18.93
CA PRO A 740 -18.42 9.34 -20.18
C PRO A 740 -19.69 10.23 -20.10
N GLU A 741 -20.57 9.98 -19.14
CA GLU A 741 -21.68 10.85 -18.76
C GLU A 741 -21.75 11.01 -17.24
N GLU A 742 -22.38 12.10 -16.81
CA GLU A 742 -22.66 12.37 -15.40
C GLU A 742 -23.57 11.28 -14.82
N SER A 743 -23.01 10.47 -13.94
CA SER A 743 -23.64 9.25 -13.44
C SER A 743 -23.21 8.92 -12.03
N PHE A 744 -23.96 8.04 -11.37
CA PHE A 744 -23.54 7.40 -10.13
C PHE A 744 -23.42 5.89 -10.30
N MET A 745 -22.60 5.29 -9.44
CA MET A 745 -22.55 3.85 -9.24
C MET A 745 -22.53 3.57 -7.74
N PHE A 746 -23.58 2.89 -7.27
CA PHE A 746 -23.65 2.28 -5.94
C PHE A 746 -23.35 0.79 -6.07
N LEU A 747 -22.36 0.33 -5.32
CA LEU A 747 -21.93 -1.06 -5.28
C LEU A 747 -21.97 -1.54 -3.84
N PHE A 748 -22.57 -2.70 -3.60
CA PHE A 748 -22.32 -3.45 -2.37
C PHE A 748 -21.97 -4.90 -2.70
N GLY A 749 -21.10 -5.50 -1.88
CA GLY A 749 -20.72 -6.88 -2.03
C GLY A 749 -20.18 -7.50 -0.75
N PHE A 750 -20.28 -8.82 -0.65
CA PHE A 750 -19.83 -9.58 0.52
C PHE A 750 -19.55 -11.04 0.15
N ASP A 751 -18.74 -11.68 0.98
CA ASP A 751 -18.51 -13.12 0.98
C ASP A 751 -19.33 -13.77 2.11
N THR A 752 -19.82 -14.98 1.88
CA THR A 752 -20.63 -15.73 2.85
C THR A 752 -20.56 -17.23 2.59
N ASP A 753 -20.95 -18.04 3.57
CA ASP A 753 -21.37 -19.42 3.34
C ASP A 753 -22.43 -19.52 2.22
N VAL A 754 -22.28 -20.51 1.34
CA VAL A 754 -23.16 -20.75 0.19
C VAL A 754 -24.62 -20.91 0.62
N ALA A 755 -24.88 -21.54 1.76
CA ALA A 755 -26.23 -21.76 2.27
C ALA A 755 -26.92 -20.47 2.75
N LEU A 756 -26.14 -19.44 3.11
CA LEU A 756 -26.66 -18.17 3.64
C LEU A 756 -26.88 -17.11 2.55
N LYS A 757 -26.32 -17.32 1.33
CA LYS A 757 -26.36 -16.37 0.21
C LYS A 757 -27.74 -15.71 0.01
N ASP A 758 -28.78 -16.52 -0.18
CA ASP A 758 -30.11 -15.99 -0.54
C ASP A 758 -30.77 -15.28 0.64
N LYS A 759 -30.51 -15.72 1.87
CA LYS A 759 -30.99 -15.08 3.09
C LYS A 759 -30.37 -13.69 3.24
N LEU A 760 -29.04 -13.60 3.17
CA LEU A 760 -28.33 -12.33 3.33
C LEU A 760 -28.60 -11.36 2.19
N LEU A 761 -28.74 -11.85 0.95
CA LEU A 761 -29.10 -10.99 -0.17
C LEU A 761 -30.51 -10.41 -0.01
N LYS A 762 -31.49 -11.21 0.44
CA LYS A 762 -32.84 -10.72 0.77
C LYS A 762 -32.79 -9.69 1.90
N ARG A 763 -31.99 -9.93 2.94
CA ARG A 763 -31.77 -8.97 4.04
C ARG A 763 -31.20 -7.65 3.52
N ALA A 764 -30.17 -7.69 2.67
CA ALA A 764 -29.58 -6.49 2.08
C ALA A 764 -30.58 -5.67 1.27
N TYR A 765 -31.40 -6.31 0.43
CA TYR A 765 -32.45 -5.62 -0.32
C TYR A 765 -33.53 -5.02 0.57
N LEU A 766 -33.92 -5.74 1.64
CA LEU A 766 -34.86 -5.21 2.63
C LEU A 766 -34.33 -3.93 3.27
N GLU A 767 -33.05 -3.90 3.64
CA GLU A 767 -32.47 -2.71 4.27
C GLU A 767 -32.27 -1.54 3.30
N ILE A 768 -31.93 -1.80 2.04
CA ILE A 768 -31.96 -0.77 1.00
C ILE A 768 -33.36 -0.16 0.88
N ASN A 769 -34.40 -1.00 0.80
CA ASN A 769 -35.77 -0.52 0.70
C ASN A 769 -36.21 0.21 1.98
N ASN A 770 -35.81 -0.25 3.17
CA ASN A 770 -36.08 0.46 4.42
C ASN A 770 -35.50 1.88 4.39
N VAL A 771 -34.25 2.06 3.95
CA VAL A 771 -33.63 3.38 3.85
C VAL A 771 -34.33 4.25 2.81
N ILE A 772 -34.76 3.67 1.67
CA ILE A 772 -35.51 4.40 0.63
C ILE A 772 -36.88 4.85 1.13
N GLU A 773 -37.62 3.99 1.82
CA GLU A 773 -39.01 4.24 2.22
C GLU A 773 -39.12 5.06 3.51
N LYS A 774 -38.26 4.79 4.48
CA LYS A 774 -38.33 5.36 5.84
C LYS A 774 -37.30 6.47 6.08
N GLY A 775 -36.31 6.59 5.19
CA GLY A 775 -35.17 7.48 5.37
C GLY A 775 -34.08 6.89 6.26
N ILE A 776 -33.04 7.69 6.49
CA ILE A 776 -31.86 7.34 7.30
C ILE A 776 -32.20 7.55 8.77
N ASP A 777 -31.73 6.66 9.66
CA ASP A 777 -31.82 6.89 11.10
C ASP A 777 -31.11 8.22 11.46
N PRO A 778 -31.80 9.19 12.10
CA PRO A 778 -31.20 10.48 12.45
C PRO A 778 -29.91 10.36 13.29
N LYS A 779 -29.79 9.31 14.12
CA LYS A 779 -28.57 9.06 14.90
C LYS A 779 -27.41 8.66 14.02
N ASP A 780 -27.65 7.82 13.01
CA ASP A 780 -26.61 7.40 12.08
C ASP A 780 -26.19 8.55 11.16
N PHE A 781 -27.15 9.37 10.71
CA PHE A 781 -26.86 10.61 9.98
C PHE A 781 -25.98 11.58 10.79
N ALA A 782 -26.26 11.73 12.10
CA ALA A 782 -25.45 12.57 12.99
C ALA A 782 -24.00 12.07 13.13
N LYS A 783 -23.78 10.75 13.23
CA LYS A 783 -22.43 10.16 13.28
C LYS A 783 -21.64 10.44 11.99
N ILE A 784 -22.29 10.26 10.84
CA ILE A 784 -21.68 10.49 9.52
C ILE A 784 -21.26 11.95 9.37
N THR A 785 -22.15 12.88 9.72
CA THR A 785 -21.87 14.31 9.62
C THR A 785 -20.74 14.74 10.56
N GLU A 786 -20.71 14.27 11.82
CA GLU A 786 -19.60 14.56 12.74
C GLU A 786 -18.27 14.02 12.21
N TYR A 787 -18.24 12.77 11.72
CA TYR A 787 -17.03 12.19 11.13
C TYR A 787 -16.55 12.99 9.92
N MET A 788 -17.45 13.34 9.00
CA MET A 788 -17.10 14.08 7.79
C MET A 788 -16.60 15.49 8.10
N GLN A 789 -17.22 16.21 9.03
CA GLN A 789 -16.76 17.55 9.44
C GLN A 789 -15.37 17.50 10.09
N LYS A 790 -15.15 16.52 10.99
CA LYS A 790 -13.84 16.27 11.59
C LYS A 790 -12.79 15.99 10.52
N ASN A 791 -13.09 15.07 9.60
CA ASN A 791 -12.15 14.66 8.55
C ASN A 791 -11.89 15.79 7.55
N TYR A 792 -12.90 16.58 7.20
CA TYR A 792 -12.75 17.75 6.33
C TYR A 792 -11.77 18.78 6.92
N THR A 793 -11.86 19.06 8.22
CA THR A 793 -10.94 19.96 8.92
C THR A 793 -9.49 19.47 8.85
N GLN A 794 -9.27 18.15 8.91
CA GLN A 794 -7.95 17.54 8.74
C GLN A 794 -7.46 17.65 7.29
N ASN A 795 -8.33 17.31 6.33
CA ASN A 795 -8.04 17.35 4.90
C ASN A 795 -7.65 18.75 4.41
N LEU A 796 -8.24 19.82 4.95
CA LEU A 796 -7.90 21.20 4.61
C LEU A 796 -6.43 21.54 4.89
N ARG A 797 -5.73 20.77 5.73
CA ARG A 797 -4.29 20.94 5.96
C ARG A 797 -3.44 20.13 4.99
N GLU A 798 -3.96 19.07 4.38
CA GLU A 798 -3.15 18.13 3.61
C GLU A 798 -2.85 18.62 2.18
N ASN A 799 -1.58 18.49 1.76
CA ASN A 799 -1.16 18.81 0.39
C ASN A 799 -1.87 17.97 -0.68
N SER A 800 -2.11 16.68 -0.38
CA SER A 800 -2.79 15.73 -1.26
C SER A 800 -4.22 16.15 -1.57
N TYR A 801 -4.96 16.61 -0.56
CA TYR A 801 -6.32 17.13 -0.69
C TYR A 801 -6.37 18.32 -1.65
N TRP A 802 -5.53 19.34 -1.41
CA TRP A 802 -5.47 20.53 -2.26
C TRP A 802 -5.06 20.20 -3.69
N ARG A 803 -4.03 19.36 -3.89
CA ARG A 803 -3.61 18.93 -5.23
C ARG A 803 -4.77 18.28 -6.00
N ASN A 804 -5.49 17.35 -5.36
CA ASN A 804 -6.59 16.64 -6.00
C ASN A 804 -7.77 17.59 -6.30
N ALA A 805 -8.15 18.45 -5.35
CA ALA A 805 -9.23 19.42 -5.53
C ALA A 805 -8.94 20.42 -6.66
N ILE A 806 -7.72 20.96 -6.70
CA ILE A 806 -7.26 21.87 -7.75
C ILE A 806 -7.23 21.15 -9.10
N ASN A 807 -6.60 19.98 -9.18
CA ASN A 807 -6.51 19.24 -10.44
C ASN A 807 -7.89 18.93 -11.01
N ASN A 808 -8.83 18.46 -10.19
CA ASN A 808 -10.20 18.20 -10.61
C ASN A 808 -10.90 19.46 -11.14
N LYS A 809 -10.72 20.61 -10.46
CA LYS A 809 -11.32 21.88 -10.88
C LYS A 809 -10.83 22.32 -12.27
N PHE A 810 -9.53 22.27 -12.52
CA PHE A 810 -8.95 22.74 -13.78
C PHE A 810 -9.14 21.75 -14.93
N VAL A 811 -9.21 20.44 -14.65
CA VAL A 811 -9.27 19.41 -15.69
C VAL A 811 -10.71 18.99 -16.03
N LEU A 812 -11.62 18.92 -15.06
CA LEU A 812 -13.01 18.46 -15.29
C LEU A 812 -13.97 19.58 -15.72
N ILE A 813 -13.53 20.85 -15.73
CA ILE A 813 -14.22 22.04 -16.28
C ILE A 813 -15.75 21.98 -16.13
N LYS A 814 -16.23 21.87 -14.88
CA LYS A 814 -17.61 22.25 -14.47
C LYS A 814 -17.84 22.17 -12.95
N ILE A 815 -16.80 22.30 -12.11
CA ILE A 815 -17.04 22.50 -10.67
C ILE A 815 -17.61 23.92 -10.50
N CYS A 816 -18.93 23.96 -10.30
CA CYS A 816 -19.77 25.14 -10.26
C CYS A 816 -19.19 26.26 -9.39
N ILE A 817 -19.05 27.43 -10.05
CA ILE A 817 -18.72 28.74 -9.52
C ILE A 817 -19.79 29.31 -8.57
N GLN A 818 -20.79 28.52 -8.16
CA GLN A 818 -21.95 29.00 -7.40
C GLN A 818 -22.07 28.51 -5.95
N LEU A 819 -21.45 27.40 -5.55
CA LEU A 819 -21.59 26.89 -4.18
C LEU A 819 -20.44 27.27 -3.23
N MET A 820 -19.24 27.57 -3.73
CA MET A 820 -18.11 28.01 -2.88
C MET A 820 -18.19 29.50 -2.48
N LYS A 821 -19.30 30.19 -2.78
CA LYS A 821 -19.63 31.52 -2.25
C LYS A 821 -20.67 31.48 -1.11
N GLN A 822 -21.25 30.30 -0.83
CA GLN A 822 -22.31 30.13 0.18
C GLN A 822 -21.94 29.17 1.33
N LEU A 823 -20.79 28.51 1.23
CA LEU A 823 -20.07 27.91 2.36
C LEU A 823 -18.95 28.87 2.76
#